data_AF-A0A2J7VAB6-F1
#
_entry.id   AF-A0A2J7VAB6-F1
#
_cell.length_a   1.000
_cell.length_b   1.000
_cell.length_c   1.000
_cell.angle_alpha   90.00
_cell.angle_beta   90.00
_cell.angle_gamma   90.00
#
_symmetry.space_group_name_H-M   'P 1'
#
loop_
_entity.id
_entity.type
_entity.pdbx_description
1 polymer ?
#
loop_
_entity_poly.entity_id
_entity_poly.type
_entity_poly.pdbx_seq_one_letter_code
_entity_poly.pdbx_strand_id
1 'polypeptide(L)'
;MTEGAVAGPVAQSARTRPAGSRAFDIAVALLIGLFCFAVYNANLRAIPAADSYAARYLPFSILRNHTVVLDPIVDTVAQGRLAPPARGQNSSAFWITHGLGSHQVSTYPVLLPVVIAPLYLPAVAYLDARGWDPHLFDRVARIMEKLVASLIAAASVALLYLLLRRRSTPRTAALLSLVYAFATTTWVVSSQALWAHGLAQLLIVATMLLLTGPRTALRAAAAGFLCAMIAANRPADAILAAALGLYGLWWAGPLRLGFIATGMVPVGLTAAYNLLVVGHVAGAYALFVRPHNYNDDVLGGIVGLLFSPTRGLFVFSPFLLFLLCLFPLALRDKAQRSLTLAIWSALVLQVVFYAMVDWRQGVSWGPRWLGDALPMLMWMLPPVVAALSRPGRILFGAACAVAIAIQAVGAFWYLGTVDAVLVQASGHDRMVGMWRPQNAPFIAELRHPPASGDLLRAVRGNVDLVQVIDVLLSGGEQDDRIERQVDVAGWALVDSRSPLDIALLVDGRFVTGTGEFFTRPDVVQTLGETSPAGWRLRFPVGQLAAGTHSLAVLVRTDPGAEPRLLRLRSFEVPEPGPTRGHDPVLARSARLAVQRLAQHQQPPGYWLTSFTSGPRYDKPQREMNTYLNAVMLDVAAPAAADVPLEGLLAKARAFLTSQIEADGLVRYHGRPDAPTIGVLGCAITPDSDDTSLVWRVAPHPDRTLLPRALKHIHRFQRPDGLYRTWLAERDRYQCLDPGHDPNPADLVIQMHILMLLAQEEPPAAAALCRALAARSNDDDVWVYYAGAPPMVLLRLADLEHAGCALEVPPSRLRSDVPGQARWVAVAQSLREMQRGPATEAQYAAASSLLRELAASDFALVARTPPLLYHNDLSATVRRFYWSEDLGYALWLRLYHEQQRLGLALQCRAHDAAAGCGS
;
A
#
# COMPACT_ATOMS: atom_id res chain seq x y z
N MET A 1 97.25 -25.00 16.49
CA MET A 1 96.35 -26.03 15.96
C MET A 1 95.51 -26.49 17.14
N THR A 2 94.43 -25.77 17.45
CA THR A 2 93.04 -26.03 17.00
C THR A 2 92.40 -27.24 17.68
N GLU A 3 91.91 -27.02 18.91
CA GLU A 3 90.77 -27.75 19.47
C GLU A 3 89.61 -26.76 19.64
N GLY A 4 88.51 -27.02 18.94
CA GLY A 4 87.31 -26.19 18.91
C GLY A 4 86.35 -26.57 20.03
N ALA A 5 86.02 -25.59 20.86
CA ALA A 5 85.06 -25.71 21.94
C ALA A 5 83.62 -25.85 21.41
N VAL A 6 82.92 -26.83 21.98
CA VAL A 6 81.48 -27.07 21.84
C VAL A 6 80.72 -26.01 22.66
N ALA A 7 79.94 -25.15 21.99
CA ALA A 7 79.02 -24.22 22.64
C ALA A 7 77.60 -24.82 22.68
N GLY A 8 77.10 -25.06 23.89
CA GLY A 8 75.76 -25.60 24.16
C GLY A 8 74.61 -24.64 23.83
N PRO A 9 73.35 -25.15 23.86
CA PRO A 9 72.17 -24.40 23.45
C PRO A 9 71.80 -23.32 24.48
N VAL A 10 71.77 -22.07 24.01
CA VAL A 10 71.25 -20.92 24.77
C VAL A 10 69.75 -21.10 25.01
N ALA A 11 69.39 -21.52 26.22
CA ALA A 11 68.05 -21.42 26.75
C ALA A 11 67.66 -19.93 26.84
N GLN A 12 66.81 -19.46 25.92
CA GLN A 12 66.18 -18.15 26.05
C GLN A 12 65.17 -18.20 27.19
N SER A 13 65.63 -17.77 28.37
CA SER A 13 64.79 -17.43 29.50
C SER A 13 63.75 -16.38 29.10
N ALA A 14 62.54 -16.54 29.63
CA ALA A 14 61.48 -15.56 29.53
C ALA A 14 61.97 -14.22 30.09
N ARG A 15 62.38 -13.29 29.21
CA ARG A 15 62.65 -11.90 29.60
C ARG A 15 61.36 -11.31 30.18
N THR A 16 61.27 -11.26 31.49
CA THR A 16 60.35 -10.42 32.25
C THR A 16 60.60 -8.97 31.83
N ARG A 17 59.77 -8.46 30.92
CA ARG A 17 59.81 -7.04 30.55
C ARG A 17 59.52 -6.18 31.79
N PRO A 18 60.22 -5.05 32.00
CA PRO A 18 59.99 -4.19 33.15
C PRO A 18 58.54 -3.72 33.23
N ALA A 19 58.00 -3.56 34.45
CA ALA A 19 56.59 -3.22 34.68
C ALA A 19 56.14 -1.96 33.91
N GLY A 20 57.03 -0.97 33.75
CA GLY A 20 56.78 0.26 32.98
C GLY A 20 56.47 0.02 31.49
N SER A 21 56.98 -1.05 30.87
CA SER A 21 56.69 -1.34 29.45
C SER A 21 55.29 -1.93 29.26
N ARG A 22 54.74 -2.61 30.27
CA ARG A 22 53.37 -3.18 30.20
C ARG A 22 52.31 -2.10 30.31
N ALA A 23 52.48 -1.14 31.23
CA ALA A 23 51.58 0.00 31.36
C ALA A 23 51.55 0.82 30.07
N PHE A 24 52.71 1.04 29.45
CA PHE A 24 52.82 1.72 28.16
C PHE A 24 52.10 0.97 27.03
N ASP A 25 52.32 -0.36 26.90
CA ASP A 25 51.61 -1.16 25.88
C ASP A 25 50.08 -1.11 26.10
N ILE A 26 49.58 -1.11 27.34
CA ILE A 26 48.15 -0.97 27.63
C ILE A 26 47.64 0.42 27.23
N ALA A 27 48.36 1.49 27.55
CA ALA A 27 47.98 2.85 27.17
C ALA A 27 47.89 2.99 25.63
N VAL A 28 48.85 2.44 24.89
CA VAL A 28 48.81 2.43 23.42
C VAL A 28 47.62 1.62 22.91
N ALA A 29 47.32 0.47 23.51
CA ALA A 29 46.15 -0.33 23.13
C ALA A 29 44.84 0.47 23.28
N LEU A 30 44.68 1.18 24.40
CA LEU A 30 43.51 2.01 24.67
C LEU A 30 43.42 3.19 23.70
N LEU A 31 44.53 3.85 23.39
CA LEU A 31 44.56 4.96 22.41
C LEU A 31 44.19 4.48 21.00
N ILE A 32 44.71 3.32 20.58
CA ILE A 32 44.33 2.69 19.30
C ILE A 32 42.84 2.36 19.31
N GLY A 33 42.34 1.75 20.38
CA GLY A 33 40.92 1.43 20.53
C GLY A 33 40.03 2.67 20.44
N LEU A 34 40.36 3.73 21.17
CA LEU A 34 39.62 5.00 21.14
C LEU A 34 39.65 5.67 19.76
N PHE A 35 40.81 5.65 19.10
CA PHE A 35 40.94 6.16 17.73
C PHE A 35 40.06 5.36 16.76
N CYS A 36 40.10 4.02 16.82
CA CYS A 36 39.24 3.18 16.00
C CYS A 36 37.75 3.41 16.30
N PHE A 37 37.37 3.53 17.58
CA PHE A 37 36.00 3.83 17.98
C PHE A 37 35.51 5.16 17.37
N ALA A 38 36.32 6.21 17.41
CA ALA A 38 36.00 7.49 16.79
C ALA A 38 35.84 7.36 15.26
N VAL A 39 36.77 6.71 14.57
CA VAL A 39 36.72 6.52 13.11
C VAL A 39 35.54 5.65 12.69
N TYR A 40 35.24 4.58 13.43
CA TYR A 40 34.11 3.69 13.14
C TYR A 40 32.76 4.41 13.23
N ASN A 41 32.64 5.46 14.04
CA ASN A 41 31.44 6.27 14.17
C ASN A 41 31.42 7.51 13.25
N ALA A 42 32.48 7.77 12.48
CA ALA A 42 32.60 8.98 11.67
C ALA A 42 31.55 9.11 10.55
N ASN A 43 30.94 8.00 10.11
CA ASN A 43 29.91 8.00 9.09
C ASN A 43 28.50 8.32 9.61
N LEU A 44 28.29 8.37 10.94
CA LEU A 44 27.00 8.65 11.57
C LEU A 44 25.82 7.84 11.00
N ARG A 45 26.07 6.58 10.61
CA ARG A 45 25.08 5.63 10.09
C ARG A 45 25.35 4.22 10.62
N ALA A 46 24.30 3.41 10.66
CA ALA A 46 24.42 1.96 10.76
C ALA A 46 24.29 1.38 9.34
N ILE A 47 25.12 0.39 8.98
CA ILE A 47 24.96 -0.27 7.68
C ILE A 47 23.70 -1.16 7.75
N PRO A 48 22.74 -1.01 6.82
CA PRO A 48 21.49 -1.77 6.85
C PRO A 48 21.75 -3.27 6.86
N ALA A 49 21.27 -3.96 7.89
CA ALA A 49 21.40 -5.40 8.03
C ALA A 49 20.24 -5.97 8.84
N ALA A 50 19.31 -6.66 8.17
CA ALA A 50 18.17 -7.23 8.87
C ALA A 50 18.58 -8.35 9.86
N ASP A 51 19.70 -9.02 9.57
CA ASP A 51 20.35 -10.02 10.43
C ASP A 51 20.65 -9.51 11.85
N SER A 52 20.83 -8.20 12.03
CA SER A 52 21.17 -7.60 13.33
C SER A 52 19.97 -7.09 14.11
N TYR A 53 18.75 -7.10 13.54
CA TYR A 53 17.56 -6.54 14.21
C TYR A 53 17.28 -7.20 15.57
N ALA A 54 17.41 -8.52 15.66
CA ALA A 54 17.26 -9.19 16.95
C ALA A 54 18.34 -8.75 17.94
N ALA A 55 19.61 -8.63 17.52
CA ALA A 55 20.69 -8.14 18.37
C ALA A 55 20.54 -6.65 18.74
N ARG A 56 19.87 -5.85 17.91
CA ARG A 56 19.53 -4.44 18.15
C ARG A 56 18.44 -4.30 19.23
N TYR A 57 17.34 -5.03 19.14
CA TYR A 57 16.16 -4.81 20.00
C TYR A 57 16.08 -5.74 21.22
N LEU A 58 16.56 -6.99 21.12
CA LEU A 58 16.44 -7.97 22.22
C LEU A 58 17.12 -7.54 23.53
N PRO A 59 18.27 -6.82 23.54
CA PRO A 59 18.83 -6.24 24.77
C PRO A 59 17.84 -5.41 25.59
N PHE A 60 16.98 -4.63 24.93
CA PHE A 60 15.94 -3.84 25.61
C PHE A 60 14.87 -4.73 26.23
N SER A 61 14.46 -5.80 25.55
CA SER A 61 13.46 -6.75 26.08
C SER A 61 14.03 -7.59 27.23
N ILE A 62 15.32 -7.97 27.18
CA ILE A 62 15.98 -8.66 28.30
C ILE A 62 15.94 -7.79 29.57
N LEU A 63 16.26 -6.50 29.44
CA LEU A 63 16.30 -5.58 30.56
C LEU A 63 14.92 -5.16 31.06
N ARG A 64 13.95 -4.95 30.16
CA ARG A 64 12.61 -4.43 30.48
C ARG A 64 11.59 -5.53 30.76
N ASN A 65 11.55 -6.56 29.91
CA ASN A 65 10.53 -7.60 29.93
C ASN A 65 11.05 -8.92 30.52
N HIS A 66 12.32 -8.96 30.95
CA HIS A 66 12.96 -10.13 31.56
C HIS A 66 12.85 -11.40 30.72
N THR A 67 12.91 -11.28 29.40
CA THR A 67 12.76 -12.40 28.47
C THR A 67 13.79 -12.37 27.33
N VAL A 68 14.13 -13.57 26.85
CA VAL A 68 15.02 -13.80 25.71
C VAL A 68 14.26 -14.19 24.43
N VAL A 69 12.92 -14.26 24.50
CA VAL A 69 12.06 -14.43 23.31
C VAL A 69 11.61 -13.08 22.77
N LEU A 70 11.14 -13.06 21.51
CA LEU A 70 10.78 -11.85 20.79
C LEU A 70 9.33 -11.41 21.01
N ASP A 71 8.48 -12.22 21.65
CA ASP A 71 7.03 -11.98 21.76
C ASP A 71 6.65 -10.54 22.15
N PRO A 72 7.26 -9.91 23.18
CA PRO A 72 6.86 -8.56 23.59
C PRO A 72 7.28 -7.45 22.62
N ILE A 73 8.18 -7.76 21.68
CA ILE A 73 8.81 -6.79 20.77
C ILE A 73 8.71 -7.23 19.30
N VAL A 74 7.87 -8.23 18.99
CA VAL A 74 7.83 -8.88 17.67
C VAL A 74 7.57 -7.88 16.56
N ASP A 75 6.61 -6.97 16.74
CA ASP A 75 6.27 -5.94 15.74
C ASP A 75 7.43 -4.98 15.50
N THR A 76 8.16 -4.63 16.56
CA THR A 76 9.33 -3.75 16.46
C THR A 76 10.48 -4.45 15.75
N VAL A 77 10.73 -5.73 16.06
CA VAL A 77 11.79 -6.52 15.42
C VAL A 77 11.43 -6.84 13.97
N ALA A 78 10.15 -7.02 13.66
CA ALA A 78 9.69 -7.34 12.31
C ALA A 78 9.69 -6.13 11.37
N GLN A 79 9.65 -4.89 11.91
CA GLN A 79 9.70 -3.65 11.12
C GLN A 79 8.67 -3.67 9.97
N GLY A 80 7.41 -3.98 10.29
CA GLY A 80 6.30 -4.02 9.33
C GLY A 80 6.23 -5.27 8.44
N ARG A 81 7.11 -6.26 8.64
CA ARG A 81 7.03 -7.57 8.00
C ARG A 81 6.24 -8.55 8.87
N LEU A 82 5.82 -9.66 8.28
CA LEU A 82 5.12 -10.72 9.01
C LEU A 82 6.14 -11.66 9.63
N ALA A 83 5.97 -11.95 10.92
CA ALA A 83 6.58 -13.09 11.57
C ALA A 83 5.96 -14.40 11.02
N PRO A 84 6.70 -15.51 11.02
CA PRO A 84 6.16 -16.78 10.53
C PRO A 84 5.03 -17.29 11.44
N PRO A 85 3.91 -17.75 10.87
CA PRO A 85 2.73 -18.15 11.64
C PRO A 85 2.91 -19.51 12.32
N ALA A 86 3.83 -20.34 11.82
CA ALA A 86 4.18 -21.62 12.41
C ALA A 86 5.63 -22.00 12.11
N ARG A 87 6.13 -22.98 12.88
CA ARG A 87 7.49 -23.50 12.75
C ARG A 87 7.75 -24.08 11.35
N GLY A 88 8.87 -23.70 10.75
CA GLY A 88 9.28 -24.17 9.42
C GLY A 88 8.58 -23.47 8.23
N GLN A 89 7.65 -22.55 8.49
CA GLN A 89 7.03 -21.75 7.43
C GLN A 89 7.84 -20.48 7.14
N ASN A 90 7.80 -20.04 5.88
CA ASN A 90 8.43 -18.79 5.46
C ASN A 90 7.51 -17.60 5.74
N SER A 91 8.14 -16.47 6.06
CA SER A 91 7.48 -15.16 6.09
C SER A 91 8.44 -14.09 5.56
N SER A 92 7.96 -12.85 5.49
CA SER A 92 8.78 -11.72 5.05
C SER A 92 9.85 -11.31 6.08
N ALA A 93 9.70 -11.66 7.37
CA ALA A 93 10.68 -11.42 8.42
C ALA A 93 11.59 -12.64 8.67
N PHE A 94 12.49 -12.96 7.74
CA PHE A 94 13.33 -14.19 7.80
C PHE A 94 14.25 -14.30 9.03
N TRP A 95 14.50 -13.20 9.74
CA TRP A 95 15.29 -13.15 10.98
C TRP A 95 14.50 -13.54 12.24
N ILE A 96 13.19 -13.78 12.10
CA ILE A 96 12.30 -14.29 13.14
C ILE A 96 11.87 -15.71 12.75
N THR A 97 11.80 -16.60 13.74
CA THR A 97 11.28 -17.95 13.57
C THR A 97 10.42 -18.36 14.76
N HIS A 98 9.66 -19.44 14.59
CA HIS A 98 8.81 -19.99 15.63
C HIS A 98 9.57 -21.05 16.44
N GLY A 99 9.70 -20.82 17.76
CA GLY A 99 10.29 -21.77 18.70
C GLY A 99 9.32 -22.89 19.09
N LEU A 100 9.62 -23.56 20.20
CA LEU A 100 8.68 -24.45 20.89
C LEU A 100 7.53 -23.64 21.51
N GLY A 101 6.32 -24.21 21.48
CA GLY A 101 5.11 -23.51 21.91
C GLY A 101 4.70 -22.42 20.92
N SER A 102 4.09 -21.34 21.42
CA SER A 102 3.64 -20.16 20.66
C SER A 102 4.66 -19.00 20.64
N HIS A 103 5.93 -19.27 20.96
CA HIS A 103 6.96 -18.23 21.11
C HIS A 103 7.68 -17.92 19.79
N GLN A 104 7.87 -16.63 19.51
CA GLN A 104 8.69 -16.10 18.42
C GLN A 104 10.12 -15.87 18.93
N VAL A 105 11.11 -16.38 18.20
CA VAL A 105 12.53 -16.30 18.57
C VAL A 105 13.39 -15.83 17.42
N SER A 106 14.60 -15.35 17.71
CA SER A 106 15.53 -14.97 16.65
C SER A 106 16.04 -16.21 15.90
N THR A 107 16.17 -16.09 14.58
CA THR A 107 16.90 -17.05 13.75
C THR A 107 18.39 -17.10 14.12
N TYR A 108 18.92 -16.01 14.69
CA TYR A 108 20.32 -15.86 15.06
C TYR A 108 20.57 -16.21 16.54
N PRO A 109 21.79 -16.62 16.92
CA PRO A 109 22.10 -17.07 18.27
C PRO A 109 21.87 -15.98 19.34
N VAL A 110 21.32 -16.39 20.48
CA VAL A 110 20.93 -15.49 21.59
C VAL A 110 22.12 -14.89 22.34
N LEU A 111 23.31 -15.47 22.21
CA LEU A 111 24.47 -15.10 23.03
C LEU A 111 24.85 -13.63 22.88
N LEU A 112 24.91 -13.10 21.64
CA LEU A 112 25.27 -11.71 21.39
C LEU A 112 24.35 -10.73 22.15
N PRO A 113 23.02 -10.77 21.97
CA PRO A 113 22.09 -9.93 22.73
C PRO A 113 22.26 -10.04 24.25
N VAL A 114 22.49 -11.24 24.78
CA VAL A 114 22.67 -11.46 26.23
C VAL A 114 23.95 -10.82 26.74
N VAL A 115 25.06 -10.99 26.01
CA VAL A 115 26.36 -10.43 26.40
C VAL A 115 26.36 -8.91 26.36
N ILE A 116 25.66 -8.30 25.40
CA ILE A 116 25.62 -6.84 25.25
C ILE A 116 24.51 -6.17 26.05
N ALA A 117 23.53 -6.91 26.59
CA ALA A 117 22.40 -6.35 27.35
C ALA A 117 22.82 -5.35 28.44
N PRO A 118 23.87 -5.59 29.25
CA PRO A 118 24.30 -4.61 30.25
C PRO A 118 24.69 -3.24 29.67
N LEU A 119 25.19 -3.18 28.42
CA LEU A 119 25.56 -1.93 27.75
C LEU A 119 24.33 -1.08 27.37
N TYR A 120 23.12 -1.67 27.38
CA TYR A 120 21.87 -1.00 27.05
C TYR A 120 21.17 -0.37 28.27
N LEU A 121 21.68 -0.59 29.49
CA LEU A 121 21.10 -0.03 30.72
C LEU A 121 20.85 1.50 30.66
N PRO A 122 21.80 2.34 30.19
CA PRO A 122 21.55 3.78 30.09
C PRO A 122 20.43 4.13 29.09
N ALA A 123 20.33 3.38 28.00
CA ALA A 123 19.31 3.58 26.98
C ALA A 123 17.92 3.18 27.48
N VAL A 124 17.81 2.10 28.24
CA VAL A 124 16.58 1.68 28.91
C VAL A 124 16.12 2.73 29.92
N ALA A 125 17.01 3.19 30.80
CA ALA A 125 16.70 4.24 31.78
C ALA A 125 16.24 5.55 31.10
N TYR A 126 16.86 5.91 29.97
CA TYR A 126 16.45 7.05 29.17
C TYR A 126 15.04 6.87 28.57
N LEU A 127 14.71 5.68 28.07
CA LEU A 127 13.39 5.38 27.48
C LEU A 127 12.29 5.30 28.55
N ASP A 128 12.59 4.76 29.74
CA ASP A 128 11.69 4.75 30.89
C ASP A 128 11.27 6.18 31.27
N ALA A 129 12.24 7.11 31.31
CA ALA A 129 11.99 8.52 31.60
C ALA A 129 11.20 9.26 30.50
N ARG A 130 11.06 8.67 29.30
CA ARG A 130 10.42 9.28 28.13
C ARG A 130 9.18 8.51 27.65
N GLY A 131 8.72 7.52 28.42
CA GLY A 131 7.48 6.80 28.15
C GLY A 131 7.52 5.83 26.96
N TRP A 132 8.71 5.45 26.47
CA TRP A 132 8.86 4.47 25.39
C TRP A 132 8.09 4.77 24.09
N ASP A 133 8.08 6.04 23.65
CA ASP A 133 7.57 6.40 22.33
C ASP A 133 8.22 5.50 21.23
N PRO A 134 7.44 4.85 20.33
CA PRO A 134 7.98 3.90 19.37
C PRO A 134 9.05 4.48 18.42
N HIS A 135 8.90 5.74 18.00
CA HIS A 135 9.88 6.38 17.10
C HIS A 135 11.16 6.76 17.84
N LEU A 136 11.03 7.20 19.09
CA LEU A 136 12.18 7.43 19.97
C LEU A 136 12.91 6.11 20.25
N PHE A 137 12.16 5.04 20.55
CA PHE A 137 12.71 3.72 20.80
C PHE A 137 13.51 3.21 19.60
N ASP A 138 12.95 3.24 18.40
CA ASP A 138 13.67 2.80 17.18
C ASP A 138 14.97 3.61 16.97
N ARG A 139 14.92 4.93 17.16
CA ARG A 139 16.11 5.79 17.04
C ARG A 139 17.18 5.42 18.06
N VAL A 140 16.81 5.29 19.33
CA VAL A 140 17.73 4.91 20.41
C VAL A 140 18.32 3.53 20.15
N ALA A 141 17.51 2.57 19.68
CA ALA A 141 17.97 1.23 19.36
C ALA A 141 19.02 1.22 18.23
N ARG A 142 18.83 2.01 17.16
CA ARG A 142 19.81 2.18 16.08
C ARG A 142 21.11 2.81 16.57
N ILE A 143 21.02 3.85 17.41
CA ILE A 143 22.19 4.49 18.03
C ILE A 143 22.96 3.46 18.87
N MET A 144 22.27 2.70 19.71
CA MET A 144 22.89 1.69 20.56
C MET A 144 23.52 0.57 19.75
N GLU A 145 22.89 0.12 18.67
CA GLU A 145 23.48 -0.85 17.76
C GLU A 145 24.83 -0.35 17.24
N LYS A 146 24.85 0.87 16.70
CA LYS A 146 26.06 1.47 16.12
C LYS A 146 27.17 1.64 17.15
N LEU A 147 26.85 2.19 18.32
CA LEU A 147 27.81 2.43 19.40
C LEU A 147 28.37 1.11 19.95
N VAL A 148 27.53 0.10 20.17
CA VAL A 148 27.98 -1.17 20.74
C VAL A 148 28.77 -1.99 19.70
N ALA A 149 28.35 -2.02 18.44
CA ALA A 149 29.10 -2.69 17.37
C ALA A 149 30.51 -2.08 17.22
N SER A 150 30.59 -0.75 17.15
CA SER A 150 31.87 -0.04 17.05
C SER A 150 32.75 -0.22 18.30
N LEU A 151 32.16 -0.26 19.50
CA LEU A 151 32.88 -0.53 20.75
C LEU A 151 33.48 -1.94 20.77
N ILE A 152 32.71 -2.95 20.39
CA ILE A 152 33.18 -4.36 20.35
C ILE A 152 34.32 -4.51 19.33
N ALA A 153 34.17 -3.94 18.12
CA ALA A 153 35.22 -3.97 17.11
C ALA A 153 36.48 -3.19 17.56
N ALA A 154 36.33 -2.01 18.16
CA ALA A 154 37.46 -1.26 18.70
C ALA A 154 38.18 -2.01 19.83
N ALA A 155 37.44 -2.71 20.70
CA ALA A 155 38.01 -3.56 21.74
C ALA A 155 38.78 -4.74 21.14
N SER A 156 38.29 -5.36 20.05
CA SER A 156 39.02 -6.44 19.38
C SER A 156 40.34 -5.95 18.79
N VAL A 157 40.38 -4.74 18.20
CA VAL A 157 41.60 -4.10 17.71
C VAL A 157 42.60 -3.83 18.84
N ALA A 158 42.14 -3.27 19.96
CA ALA A 158 42.98 -2.97 21.13
C ALA A 158 43.60 -4.24 21.72
N LEU A 159 42.81 -5.30 21.89
CA LEU A 159 43.33 -6.59 22.35
C LEU A 159 44.25 -7.25 21.33
N LEU A 160 43.99 -7.07 20.03
CA LEU A 160 44.85 -7.59 18.97
C LEU A 160 46.21 -6.92 19.01
N TYR A 161 46.29 -5.62 19.29
CA TYR A 161 47.56 -4.94 19.52
C TYR A 161 48.36 -5.63 20.63
N LEU A 162 47.76 -5.85 21.80
CA LEU A 162 48.41 -6.54 22.92
C LEU A 162 48.85 -7.97 22.56
N LEU A 163 48.07 -8.67 21.74
CA LEU A 163 48.40 -10.00 21.24
C LEU A 163 49.61 -9.94 20.29
N LEU A 164 49.63 -9.00 19.33
CA LEU A 164 50.73 -8.81 18.37
C LEU A 164 52.01 -8.29 19.03
N ARG A 165 51.90 -7.56 20.15
CA ARG A 165 53.03 -7.11 20.99
C ARG A 165 53.85 -8.26 21.59
N ARG A 166 53.28 -9.46 21.63
CA ARG A 166 54.00 -10.68 22.05
C ARG A 166 54.88 -11.26 20.95
N ARG A 167 54.64 -10.89 19.69
CA ARG A 167 55.34 -11.46 18.51
C ARG A 167 56.19 -10.47 17.73
N SER A 168 56.04 -9.17 17.98
CA SER A 168 56.66 -8.12 17.17
C SER A 168 57.09 -6.91 17.99
N THR A 169 57.63 -5.87 17.34
CA THR A 169 57.96 -4.58 17.98
C THR A 169 56.70 -3.73 18.20
N PRO A 170 56.73 -2.70 19.06
CA PRO A 170 55.58 -1.82 19.28
C PRO A 170 55.03 -1.20 17.99
N ARG A 171 55.93 -0.75 17.10
CA ARG A 171 55.58 -0.13 15.83
C ARG A 171 54.90 -1.12 14.89
N THR A 172 55.46 -2.32 14.73
CA THR A 172 54.87 -3.35 13.84
C THR A 172 53.51 -3.82 14.36
N ALA A 173 53.37 -4.03 15.68
CA ALA A 173 52.09 -4.38 16.29
C ALA A 173 51.04 -3.29 16.06
N ALA A 174 51.38 -2.02 16.29
CA ALA A 174 50.47 -0.89 16.06
C ALA A 174 50.03 -0.82 14.59
N LEU A 175 50.98 -0.88 13.65
CA LEU A 175 50.66 -0.84 12.22
C LEU A 175 49.77 -2.01 11.81
N LEU A 176 50.07 -3.24 12.23
CA LEU A 176 49.23 -4.40 11.90
C LEU A 176 47.85 -4.34 12.58
N SER A 177 47.73 -3.78 13.78
CA SER A 177 46.43 -3.53 14.39
C SER A 177 45.60 -2.50 13.62
N LEU A 178 46.22 -1.44 13.09
CA LEU A 178 45.54 -0.46 12.24
C LEU A 178 45.18 -1.07 10.87
N VAL A 179 46.03 -1.93 10.31
CA VAL A 179 45.70 -2.71 9.10
C VAL A 179 44.52 -3.63 9.38
N TYR A 180 44.48 -4.32 10.53
CA TYR A 180 43.31 -5.11 10.92
C TYR A 180 42.06 -4.22 11.02
N ALA A 181 42.19 -3.06 11.66
CA ALA A 181 41.07 -2.16 11.90
C ALA A 181 40.47 -1.57 10.62
N PHE A 182 41.31 -1.20 9.63
CA PHE A 182 40.88 -0.39 8.48
C PHE A 182 41.07 -1.07 7.12
N ALA A 183 41.94 -2.08 7.01
CA ALA A 183 42.19 -2.80 5.76
C ALA A 183 41.39 -4.10 5.63
N THR A 184 40.47 -4.37 6.57
CA THR A 184 39.66 -5.60 6.59
C THR A 184 38.19 -5.31 6.82
N THR A 185 37.35 -6.33 6.65
CA THR A 185 35.91 -6.26 6.92
C THR A 185 35.56 -5.96 8.38
N THR A 186 36.54 -5.93 9.30
CA THR A 186 36.33 -5.42 10.67
C THR A 186 35.77 -3.99 10.65
N TRP A 187 36.24 -3.14 9.73
CA TRP A 187 35.70 -1.79 9.59
C TRP A 187 34.26 -1.83 9.11
N VAL A 188 33.97 -2.46 7.98
CA VAL A 188 32.65 -2.31 7.31
C VAL A 188 31.59 -3.26 7.86
N VAL A 189 31.96 -4.43 8.36
CA VAL A 189 31.01 -5.40 8.91
C VAL A 189 30.93 -5.26 10.42
N SER A 190 32.02 -5.56 11.14
CA SER A 190 32.00 -5.71 12.59
C SER A 190 31.70 -4.42 13.36
N SER A 191 32.08 -3.25 12.82
CA SER A 191 31.93 -1.97 13.52
C SER A 191 30.69 -1.15 13.12
N GLN A 192 29.90 -1.64 12.16
CA GLN A 192 28.82 -0.86 11.54
C GLN A 192 27.41 -1.29 11.95
N ALA A 193 27.25 -2.55 12.37
CA ALA A 193 25.99 -3.11 12.87
C ALA A 193 26.27 -4.33 13.76
N LEU A 194 25.29 -4.77 14.55
CA LEU A 194 25.47 -5.85 15.52
C LEU A 194 25.37 -7.25 14.89
N TRP A 195 26.25 -7.52 13.94
CA TRP A 195 26.45 -8.86 13.40
C TRP A 195 27.24 -9.69 14.41
N ALA A 196 27.05 -11.01 14.39
CA ALA A 196 27.80 -11.93 15.26
C ALA A 196 29.33 -11.83 15.08
N HIS A 197 29.81 -11.33 13.94
CA HIS A 197 31.22 -11.24 13.58
C HIS A 197 32.06 -10.38 14.53
N GLY A 198 31.54 -9.25 14.99
CA GLY A 198 32.30 -8.36 15.89
C GLY A 198 32.63 -9.03 17.22
N LEU A 199 31.63 -9.68 17.83
CA LEU A 199 31.82 -10.43 19.07
C LEU A 199 32.70 -11.67 18.85
N ALA A 200 32.54 -12.38 17.73
CA ALA A 200 33.40 -13.51 17.39
C ALA A 200 34.89 -13.10 17.34
N GLN A 201 35.21 -12.01 16.65
CA GLN A 201 36.57 -11.47 16.58
C GLN A 201 37.12 -11.10 17.96
N LEU A 202 36.33 -10.43 18.80
CA LEU A 202 36.72 -10.09 20.17
C LEU A 202 37.02 -11.34 21.01
N LEU A 203 36.14 -12.34 20.95
CA LEU A 203 36.30 -13.61 21.68
C LEU A 203 37.52 -14.39 21.20
N ILE A 204 37.76 -14.45 19.89
CA ILE A 204 38.94 -15.10 19.30
C ILE A 204 40.23 -14.43 19.78
N VAL A 205 40.31 -13.10 19.68
CA VAL A 205 41.50 -12.34 20.12
C VAL A 205 41.73 -12.52 21.62
N ALA A 206 40.69 -12.41 22.43
CA ALA A 206 40.78 -12.58 23.88
C ALA A 206 41.25 -13.99 24.25
N THR A 207 40.69 -15.02 23.59
CA THR A 207 41.11 -16.42 23.78
C THR A 207 42.58 -16.61 23.40
N MET A 208 43.01 -16.13 22.24
CA MET A 208 44.42 -16.20 21.82
C MET A 208 45.35 -15.41 22.76
N LEU A 209 44.92 -14.28 23.28
CA LEU A 209 45.67 -13.49 24.27
C LEU A 209 45.82 -14.25 25.61
N LEU A 210 44.88 -15.11 25.98
CA LEU A 210 45.02 -16.00 27.13
C LEU A 210 45.97 -17.16 26.82
N LEU A 211 45.73 -17.87 25.72
CA LEU A 211 46.47 -19.08 25.31
C LEU A 211 47.96 -18.83 25.00
N THR A 212 48.30 -17.63 24.53
CA THR A 212 49.71 -17.26 24.27
C THR A 212 50.43 -16.68 25.49
N GLY A 213 49.80 -16.69 26.66
CA GLY A 213 50.32 -16.10 27.90
C GLY A 213 50.79 -17.16 28.90
N PRO A 214 51.36 -16.76 30.06
CA PRO A 214 51.65 -17.69 31.14
C PRO A 214 50.40 -18.42 31.59
N ARG A 215 50.59 -19.71 31.90
CA ARG A 215 49.56 -20.64 32.34
C ARG A 215 49.23 -20.40 33.82
N THR A 216 47.98 -20.04 34.11
CA THR A 216 47.44 -19.92 35.47
C THR A 216 46.01 -20.48 35.51
N ALA A 217 45.52 -20.85 36.70
CA ALA A 217 44.16 -21.41 36.86
C ALA A 217 43.08 -20.46 36.30
N LEU A 218 43.15 -19.17 36.66
CA LEU A 218 42.22 -18.15 36.17
C LEU A 218 42.26 -18.02 34.63
N ARG A 219 43.45 -18.04 34.03
CA ARG A 219 43.58 -17.94 32.56
C ARG A 219 43.09 -19.18 31.84
N ALA A 220 43.32 -20.37 32.40
CA ALA A 220 42.79 -21.62 31.85
C ALA A 220 41.26 -21.64 31.93
N ALA A 221 40.70 -21.25 33.07
CA ALA A 221 39.25 -21.12 33.26
C ALA A 221 38.64 -20.08 32.30
N ALA A 222 39.22 -18.88 32.21
CA ALA A 222 38.75 -17.84 31.28
C ALA A 222 38.91 -18.25 29.81
N ALA A 223 40.00 -18.94 29.45
CA ALA A 223 40.21 -19.40 28.08
C ALA A 223 39.18 -20.46 27.68
N GLY A 224 38.85 -21.40 28.59
CA GLY A 224 37.80 -22.39 28.36
C GLY A 224 36.43 -21.76 28.12
N PHE A 225 36.07 -20.81 29.00
CA PHE A 225 34.81 -20.06 28.91
C PHE A 225 34.70 -19.26 27.60
N LEU A 226 35.71 -18.43 27.28
CA LEU A 226 35.70 -17.59 26.08
C LEU A 226 35.78 -18.42 24.79
N CYS A 227 36.54 -19.52 24.80
CA CYS A 227 36.65 -20.40 23.63
C CYS A 227 35.29 -21.06 23.31
N ALA A 228 34.55 -21.50 24.32
CA ALA A 228 33.20 -22.05 24.13
C ALA A 228 32.21 -20.99 23.63
N MET A 229 32.34 -19.74 24.07
CA MET A 229 31.51 -18.63 23.59
C MET A 229 31.68 -18.35 22.09
N ILE A 230 32.83 -18.67 21.48
CA ILE A 230 33.03 -18.48 20.02
C ILE A 230 31.99 -19.30 19.25
N ALA A 231 31.86 -20.59 19.57
CA ALA A 231 30.88 -21.48 18.93
C ALA A 231 29.43 -21.13 19.30
N ALA A 232 29.18 -20.72 20.55
CA ALA A 232 27.85 -20.31 21.01
C ALA A 232 27.38 -18.99 20.36
N ASN A 233 28.29 -18.06 20.07
CA ASN A 233 28.01 -16.80 19.38
C ASN A 233 27.64 -17.05 17.92
N ARG A 234 28.39 -17.93 17.26
CA ARG A 234 28.22 -18.25 15.85
C ARG A 234 28.56 -19.72 15.62
N PRO A 235 27.57 -20.60 15.43
CA PRO A 235 27.79 -22.05 15.28
C PRO A 235 28.78 -22.42 14.18
N ALA A 236 28.84 -21.63 13.09
CA ALA A 236 29.80 -21.85 12.01
C ALA A 236 31.26 -21.68 12.44
N ASP A 237 31.54 -20.90 13.50
CA ASP A 237 32.89 -20.70 14.05
C ASP A 237 33.29 -21.82 15.03
N ALA A 238 32.45 -22.86 15.21
CA ALA A 238 32.80 -24.04 15.99
C ALA A 238 34.09 -24.72 15.49
N ILE A 239 34.40 -24.63 14.19
CA ILE A 239 35.66 -25.12 13.60
C ILE A 239 36.86 -24.33 14.15
N LEU A 240 36.76 -23.00 14.18
CA LEU A 240 37.79 -22.12 14.74
C LEU A 240 37.93 -22.32 16.25
N ALA A 241 36.81 -22.42 16.96
CA ALA A 241 36.77 -22.70 18.39
C ALA A 241 37.38 -24.06 18.72
N ALA A 242 37.13 -25.10 17.92
CA ALA A 242 37.69 -26.44 18.12
C ALA A 242 39.22 -26.43 18.02
N ALA A 243 39.81 -25.72 17.05
CA ALA A 243 41.26 -25.61 16.96
C ALA A 243 41.88 -24.89 18.15
N LEU A 244 41.31 -23.76 18.58
CA LEU A 244 41.77 -23.06 19.78
C LEU A 244 41.54 -23.90 21.05
N GLY A 245 40.44 -24.65 21.12
CA GLY A 245 40.08 -25.51 22.23
C GLY A 245 41.02 -26.70 22.37
N LEU A 246 41.28 -27.43 21.28
CA LEU A 246 42.22 -28.55 21.25
C LEU A 246 43.64 -28.11 21.62
N TYR A 247 44.10 -26.97 21.06
CA TYR A 247 45.37 -26.36 21.47
C TYR A 247 45.33 -25.93 22.94
N GLY A 248 44.22 -25.36 23.40
CA GLY A 248 44.01 -24.90 24.77
C GLY A 248 44.05 -26.02 25.79
N LEU A 249 43.50 -27.20 25.47
CA LEU A 249 43.58 -28.41 26.30
C LEU A 249 45.02 -28.88 26.47
N TRP A 250 45.80 -28.85 25.38
CA TRP A 250 47.23 -29.15 25.43
C TRP A 250 48.00 -28.10 26.27
N TRP A 251 47.74 -26.82 26.04
CA TRP A 251 48.37 -25.70 26.77
C TRP A 251 48.02 -25.69 28.27
N ALA A 252 46.79 -26.05 28.65
CA ALA A 252 46.33 -26.04 30.04
C ALA A 252 47.01 -27.11 30.90
N GLY A 253 47.45 -28.22 30.30
CA GLY A 253 48.11 -29.33 31.00
C GLY A 253 47.26 -29.86 32.16
N PRO A 254 47.75 -29.89 33.42
CA PRO A 254 46.96 -30.35 34.57
C PRO A 254 45.73 -29.48 34.87
N LEU A 255 45.64 -28.25 34.33
CA LEU A 255 44.48 -27.36 34.50
C LEU A 255 43.37 -27.62 33.47
N ARG A 256 43.50 -28.66 32.62
CA ARG A 256 42.52 -29.00 31.58
C ARG A 256 41.11 -29.20 32.11
N LEU A 257 40.94 -29.73 33.32
CA LEU A 257 39.61 -29.91 33.92
C LEU A 257 38.93 -28.57 34.20
N GLY A 258 39.68 -27.57 34.68
CA GLY A 258 39.17 -26.21 34.88
C GLY A 258 38.78 -25.54 33.55
N PHE A 259 39.58 -25.74 32.50
CA PHE A 259 39.27 -25.28 31.16
C PHE A 259 37.97 -25.92 30.61
N ILE A 260 37.82 -27.23 30.76
CA ILE A 260 36.62 -27.95 30.32
C ILE A 260 35.40 -27.51 31.13
N ALA A 261 35.51 -27.49 32.46
CA ALA A 261 34.39 -27.17 33.35
C ALA A 261 33.81 -25.77 33.06
N THR A 262 34.67 -24.77 32.84
CA THR A 262 34.17 -23.43 32.48
C THR A 262 33.71 -23.32 31.03
N GLY A 263 34.31 -24.06 30.10
CA GLY A 263 33.82 -24.15 28.71
C GLY A 263 32.44 -24.80 28.61
N MET A 264 32.12 -25.74 29.50
CA MET A 264 30.80 -26.38 29.55
C MET A 264 29.68 -25.42 29.98
N VAL A 265 29.99 -24.28 30.62
CA VAL A 265 28.97 -23.32 31.05
C VAL A 265 28.27 -22.64 29.85
N PRO A 266 28.98 -21.96 28.92
CA PRO A 266 28.35 -21.43 27.71
C PRO A 266 27.68 -22.52 26.85
N VAL A 267 28.33 -23.68 26.70
CA VAL A 267 27.77 -24.80 25.93
C VAL A 267 26.45 -25.28 26.52
N GLY A 268 26.39 -25.48 27.85
CA GLY A 268 25.19 -25.91 28.55
C GLY A 268 24.05 -24.90 28.47
N LEU A 269 24.35 -23.60 28.63
CA LEU A 269 23.34 -22.54 28.52
C LEU A 269 22.80 -22.42 27.09
N THR A 270 23.67 -22.49 26.07
CA THR A 270 23.24 -22.47 24.67
C THR A 270 22.44 -23.72 24.31
N ALA A 271 22.86 -24.90 24.77
CA ALA A 271 22.11 -26.14 24.56
C ALA A 271 20.73 -26.08 25.25
N ALA A 272 20.66 -25.55 26.48
CA ALA A 272 19.41 -25.36 27.19
C ALA A 272 18.46 -24.41 26.43
N TYR A 273 18.94 -23.25 25.96
CA TYR A 273 18.14 -22.35 25.13
C TYR A 273 17.67 -23.02 23.82
N ASN A 274 18.59 -23.67 23.12
CA ASN A 274 18.30 -24.35 21.85
C ASN A 274 17.28 -25.48 22.00
N LEU A 275 17.33 -26.24 23.09
CA LEU A 275 16.41 -27.37 23.31
C LEU A 275 15.08 -26.94 23.94
N LEU A 276 15.11 -26.04 24.94
CA LEU A 276 13.92 -25.66 25.71
C LEU A 276 13.10 -24.55 25.05
N VAL A 277 13.75 -23.65 24.30
CA VAL A 277 13.08 -22.49 23.68
C VAL A 277 12.93 -22.69 22.17
N VAL A 278 14.00 -23.08 21.47
CA VAL A 278 13.95 -23.25 20.01
C VAL A 278 13.40 -24.63 19.61
N GLY A 279 13.71 -25.66 20.39
CA GLY A 279 13.36 -27.06 20.09
C GLY A 279 14.24 -27.74 19.05
N HIS A 280 15.48 -27.29 18.88
CA HIS A 280 16.44 -27.93 17.97
C HIS A 280 17.87 -27.76 18.48
N VAL A 281 18.66 -28.85 18.55
CA VAL A 281 20.01 -28.84 19.16
C VAL A 281 20.97 -27.84 18.51
N ALA A 282 20.90 -27.72 17.17
CA ALA A 282 21.72 -26.77 16.40
C ALA A 282 21.15 -25.32 16.38
N GLY A 283 20.14 -25.04 17.20
CA GLY A 283 19.47 -23.74 17.26
C GLY A 283 18.63 -23.43 16.03
N ALA A 284 18.21 -22.18 15.91
CA ALA A 284 17.23 -21.75 14.91
C ALA A 284 17.80 -21.74 13.48
N TYR A 285 19.12 -21.62 13.30
CA TYR A 285 19.76 -21.73 12.00
C TYR A 285 19.40 -23.02 11.25
N ALA A 286 19.34 -24.15 11.96
CA ALA A 286 19.03 -25.44 11.35
C ALA A 286 17.58 -25.54 10.85
N LEU A 287 16.68 -24.69 11.35
CA LEU A 287 15.30 -24.61 10.86
C LEU A 287 15.19 -23.85 9.53
N PHE A 288 16.26 -23.14 9.13
CA PHE A 288 16.28 -22.24 7.99
C PHE A 288 17.11 -22.75 6.80
N VAL A 289 18.05 -23.68 7.02
CA VAL A 289 18.88 -24.25 5.95
C VAL A 289 18.04 -25.16 5.04
N ARG A 290 18.04 -24.88 3.74
CA ARG A 290 17.30 -25.63 2.71
C ARG A 290 18.23 -26.36 1.75
N PRO A 291 17.78 -27.45 1.10
CA PRO A 291 18.56 -28.18 0.10
C PRO A 291 19.12 -27.31 -1.05
N HIS A 292 18.36 -26.31 -1.51
CA HIS A 292 18.79 -25.40 -2.58
C HIS A 292 19.88 -24.39 -2.17
N ASN A 293 20.21 -24.33 -0.87
CA ASN A 293 21.29 -23.47 -0.35
C ASN A 293 22.66 -24.15 -0.45
N TYR A 294 22.70 -25.45 -0.78
CA TYR A 294 23.96 -26.14 -1.05
C TYR A 294 24.47 -25.76 -2.44
N ASN A 295 25.79 -25.80 -2.57
CA ASN A 295 26.51 -25.50 -3.79
C ASN A 295 27.08 -26.81 -4.36
N ASP A 296 26.74 -27.11 -5.60
CA ASP A 296 27.16 -28.35 -6.27
C ASP A 296 28.66 -28.33 -6.63
N ASP A 297 29.25 -27.13 -6.78
CA ASP A 297 30.67 -26.94 -7.10
C ASP A 297 31.45 -26.33 -5.92
N VAL A 298 32.00 -27.20 -5.08
CA VAL A 298 32.84 -26.81 -3.93
C VAL A 298 34.10 -26.07 -4.39
N LEU A 299 34.71 -26.45 -5.53
CA LEU A 299 35.91 -25.76 -6.01
C LEU A 299 35.57 -24.33 -6.42
N GLY A 300 34.50 -24.14 -7.19
CA GLY A 300 33.96 -22.83 -7.52
C GLY A 300 33.62 -21.99 -6.27
N GLY A 301 33.11 -22.63 -5.21
CA GLY A 301 32.90 -22.00 -3.92
C GLY A 301 34.19 -21.52 -3.25
N ILE A 302 35.25 -22.34 -3.24
CA ILE A 302 36.57 -21.97 -2.68
C ILE A 302 37.16 -20.79 -3.45
N VAL A 303 37.19 -20.86 -4.78
CA VAL A 303 37.74 -19.77 -5.61
C VAL A 303 36.85 -18.52 -5.45
N GLY A 304 35.54 -18.68 -5.35
CA GLY A 304 34.58 -17.60 -5.09
C GLY A 304 34.87 -16.86 -3.78
N LEU A 305 35.05 -17.59 -2.68
CA LEU A 305 35.36 -17.03 -1.35
C LEU A 305 36.72 -16.33 -1.28
N LEU A 306 37.69 -16.74 -2.09
CA LEU A 306 39.06 -16.23 -2.02
C LEU A 306 39.35 -15.14 -3.05
N PHE A 307 38.79 -15.23 -4.26
CA PHE A 307 39.21 -14.43 -5.42
C PHE A 307 38.07 -13.76 -6.20
N SER A 308 36.80 -14.01 -5.89
CA SER A 308 35.73 -13.31 -6.62
C SER A 308 35.81 -11.79 -6.41
N PRO A 309 35.49 -10.96 -7.42
CA PRO A 309 35.47 -9.50 -7.29
C PRO A 309 34.52 -8.99 -6.20
N THR A 310 33.48 -9.76 -5.87
CA THR A 310 32.39 -9.37 -4.97
C THR A 310 32.55 -9.90 -3.54
N ARG A 311 33.18 -11.07 -3.36
CA ARG A 311 33.30 -11.77 -2.05
C ARG A 311 34.70 -12.27 -1.72
N GLY A 312 35.70 -12.08 -2.61
CA GLY A 312 37.02 -12.66 -2.45
C GLY A 312 37.85 -12.05 -1.31
N LEU A 313 38.32 -12.88 -0.38
CA LEU A 313 39.21 -12.43 0.71
C LEU A 313 40.43 -11.66 0.21
N PHE A 314 41.08 -12.17 -0.84
CA PHE A 314 42.30 -11.56 -1.39
C PHE A 314 42.02 -10.37 -2.32
N VAL A 315 40.75 -10.14 -2.71
CA VAL A 315 40.35 -8.93 -3.43
C VAL A 315 40.15 -7.78 -2.44
N PHE A 316 39.47 -8.05 -1.31
CA PHE A 316 39.16 -7.03 -0.31
C PHE A 316 40.30 -6.78 0.70
N SER A 317 41.20 -7.75 0.87
CA SER A 317 42.38 -7.67 1.73
C SER A 317 43.62 -8.29 1.04
N PRO A 318 44.09 -7.72 -0.09
CA PRO A 318 45.18 -8.27 -0.90
C PRO A 318 46.51 -8.47 -0.16
N PHE A 319 46.76 -7.72 0.92
CA PHE A 319 47.97 -7.91 1.73
C PHE A 319 48.04 -9.31 2.38
N LEU A 320 46.91 -10.02 2.52
CA LEU A 320 46.87 -11.40 3.02
C LEU A 320 47.45 -12.41 2.03
N LEU A 321 47.63 -12.06 0.75
CA LEU A 321 48.35 -12.90 -0.21
C LEU A 321 49.81 -13.14 0.21
N PHE A 322 50.43 -12.18 0.90
CA PHE A 322 51.77 -12.37 1.45
C PHE A 322 51.81 -13.50 2.48
N LEU A 323 50.76 -13.64 3.30
CA LEU A 323 50.66 -14.74 4.25
C LEU A 323 50.48 -16.08 3.52
N LEU A 324 49.68 -16.12 2.45
CA LEU A 324 49.50 -17.33 1.63
C LEU A 324 50.80 -17.75 0.94
N CYS A 325 51.44 -16.84 0.21
CA CYS A 325 52.65 -17.11 -0.57
C CYS A 325 53.89 -17.35 0.29
N LEU A 326 53.95 -16.74 1.47
CA LEU A 326 55.09 -16.84 2.40
C LEU A 326 54.72 -17.57 3.69
N PHE A 327 53.69 -18.43 3.65
CA PHE A 327 53.24 -19.21 4.80
C PHE A 327 54.36 -19.98 5.53
N PRO A 328 55.38 -20.56 4.85
CA PRO A 328 56.50 -21.21 5.54
C PRO A 328 57.24 -20.28 6.53
N LEU A 329 57.21 -18.97 6.33
CA LEU A 329 57.79 -17.99 7.26
C LEU A 329 57.00 -17.89 8.57
N ALA A 330 55.68 -18.06 8.53
CA ALA A 330 54.83 -18.09 9.73
C ALA A 330 55.12 -19.32 10.61
N LEU A 331 55.65 -20.40 10.01
CA LEU A 331 56.05 -21.63 10.70
C LEU A 331 57.46 -21.59 11.30
N ARG A 332 58.27 -20.55 11.00
CA ARG A 332 59.66 -20.44 11.51
C ARG A 332 59.71 -20.25 13.02
N ASP A 333 58.67 -19.66 13.61
CA ASP A 333 58.56 -19.51 15.06
C ASP A 333 58.19 -20.85 15.72
N LYS A 334 59.22 -21.61 16.12
CA LYS A 334 59.06 -22.95 16.71
C LYS A 334 58.16 -22.95 17.95
N ALA A 335 58.18 -21.88 18.75
CA ALA A 335 57.38 -21.81 19.98
C ALA A 335 55.88 -21.71 19.70
N GLN A 336 55.49 -21.16 18.55
CA GLN A 336 54.09 -20.92 18.17
C GLN A 336 53.63 -21.82 17.02
N ARG A 337 54.50 -22.70 16.51
CA ARG A 337 54.25 -23.51 15.32
C ARG A 337 53.00 -24.39 15.42
N SER A 338 52.76 -25.01 16.58
CA SER A 338 51.58 -25.87 16.79
C SER A 338 50.28 -25.07 16.72
N LEU A 339 50.24 -23.88 17.32
CA LEU A 339 49.08 -22.98 17.24
C LEU A 339 48.88 -22.45 15.81
N THR A 340 49.96 -22.07 15.11
CA THR A 340 49.90 -21.65 13.69
C THR A 340 49.31 -22.75 12.82
N LEU A 341 49.75 -24.00 12.98
CA LEU A 341 49.22 -25.14 12.22
C LEU A 341 47.74 -25.42 12.55
N ALA A 342 47.35 -25.42 13.83
CA ALA A 342 45.97 -25.63 14.24
C ALA A 342 45.03 -24.57 13.63
N ILE A 343 45.43 -23.30 13.70
CA ILE A 343 44.69 -22.18 13.10
C ILE A 343 44.59 -22.33 11.58
N TRP A 344 45.71 -22.65 10.91
CA TRP A 344 45.73 -22.77 9.45
C TRP A 344 44.84 -23.94 8.98
N SER A 345 44.91 -25.09 9.65
CA SER A 345 44.05 -26.23 9.38
C SER A 345 42.56 -25.89 9.57
N ALA A 346 42.22 -25.17 10.65
CA ALA A 346 40.85 -24.72 10.89
C ALA A 346 40.37 -23.74 9.81
N LEU A 347 41.23 -22.82 9.37
CA LEU A 347 40.89 -21.90 8.28
C LEU A 347 40.61 -22.63 6.97
N VAL A 348 41.46 -23.59 6.59
CA VAL A 348 41.23 -24.39 5.38
C VAL A 348 39.90 -25.14 5.50
N LEU A 349 39.64 -25.79 6.63
CA LEU A 349 38.38 -26.50 6.88
C LEU A 349 37.17 -25.56 6.84
N GLN A 350 37.28 -24.35 7.40
CA GLN A 350 36.23 -23.33 7.39
C GLN A 350 35.92 -22.85 5.96
N VAL A 351 36.95 -22.61 5.15
CA VAL A 351 36.79 -22.20 3.74
C VAL A 351 36.10 -23.31 2.95
N VAL A 352 36.50 -24.57 3.14
CA VAL A 352 35.87 -25.73 2.50
C VAL A 352 34.41 -25.85 2.94
N PHE A 353 34.12 -25.72 4.24
CA PHE A 353 32.76 -25.76 4.77
C PHE A 353 31.86 -24.67 4.16
N TYR A 354 32.34 -23.42 4.09
CA TYR A 354 31.57 -22.34 3.47
C TYR A 354 31.44 -22.47 1.94
N ALA A 355 32.36 -23.15 1.28
CA ALA A 355 32.28 -23.39 -0.16
C ALA A 355 31.19 -24.40 -0.56
N MET A 356 30.76 -25.25 0.39
CA MET A 356 29.67 -26.23 0.18
C MET A 356 28.28 -25.61 0.20
N VAL A 357 28.15 -24.35 0.62
CA VAL A 357 26.89 -23.60 0.67
C VAL A 357 26.95 -22.38 -0.24
N ASP A 358 25.83 -21.67 -0.38
CA ASP A 358 25.74 -20.45 -1.18
C ASP A 358 26.71 -19.36 -0.69
N TRP A 359 27.89 -19.34 -1.31
CA TRP A 359 28.99 -18.47 -0.93
C TRP A 359 28.76 -16.99 -1.28
N ARG A 360 27.58 -16.60 -1.80
CA ARG A 360 27.19 -15.20 -2.03
C ARG A 360 26.93 -14.43 -0.73
N GLN A 361 26.72 -15.12 0.40
CA GLN A 361 26.66 -14.55 1.76
C GLN A 361 25.53 -13.53 2.01
N GLY A 362 24.50 -13.51 1.17
CA GLY A 362 23.42 -12.51 1.24
C GLY A 362 23.88 -11.09 0.89
N VAL A 363 23.05 -10.10 1.19
CA VAL A 363 23.37 -8.68 1.00
C VAL A 363 24.38 -8.26 2.07
N SER A 364 25.66 -8.16 1.71
CA SER A 364 26.74 -7.83 2.65
C SER A 364 27.97 -7.28 1.93
N TRP A 365 28.88 -6.64 2.66
CA TRP A 365 30.13 -6.15 2.08
C TRP A 365 31.23 -7.23 2.08
N GLY A 366 31.75 -7.57 0.90
CA GLY A 366 32.97 -8.36 0.74
C GLY A 366 32.93 -9.77 1.38
N PRO A 367 34.09 -10.31 1.82
CA PRO A 367 34.28 -11.67 2.35
C PRO A 367 33.76 -11.84 3.78
N ARG A 368 32.54 -11.39 4.07
CA ARG A 368 31.96 -11.32 5.42
C ARG A 368 32.15 -12.60 6.25
N TRP A 369 31.84 -13.77 5.70
CA TRP A 369 31.90 -15.05 6.42
C TRP A 369 33.29 -15.43 6.91
N LEU A 370 34.35 -14.93 6.26
CA LEU A 370 35.74 -15.14 6.66
C LEU A 370 36.25 -14.05 7.61
N GLY A 371 35.40 -13.07 7.97
CA GLY A 371 35.74 -11.99 8.88
C GLY A 371 36.22 -12.47 10.25
N ASP A 372 35.68 -13.59 10.74
CA ASP A 372 35.97 -14.11 12.08
C ASP A 372 37.39 -14.68 12.19
N ALA A 373 37.95 -15.14 11.06
CA ALA A 373 39.32 -15.65 11.00
C ALA A 373 40.38 -14.52 10.88
N LEU A 374 39.96 -13.27 10.62
CA LEU A 374 40.90 -12.16 10.42
C LEU A 374 41.88 -11.97 11.58
N PRO A 375 41.49 -11.98 12.86
CA PRO A 375 42.47 -11.80 13.94
C PRO A 375 43.52 -12.90 13.98
N MET A 376 43.16 -14.14 13.61
CA MET A 376 44.09 -15.26 13.51
C MET A 376 45.07 -15.07 12.35
N LEU A 377 44.58 -14.63 11.19
CA LEU A 377 45.40 -14.28 10.02
C LEU A 377 46.38 -13.15 10.35
N MET A 378 45.90 -12.10 11.00
CA MET A 378 46.72 -10.97 11.43
C MET A 378 47.80 -11.38 12.43
N TRP A 379 47.51 -12.33 13.31
CA TRP A 379 48.48 -12.89 14.25
C TRP A 379 49.62 -13.69 13.59
N MET A 380 49.38 -14.26 12.40
CA MET A 380 50.38 -15.02 11.64
C MET A 380 51.29 -14.12 10.77
N LEU A 381 50.93 -12.86 10.53
CA LEU A 381 51.69 -11.92 9.69
C LEU A 381 53.05 -11.43 10.24
N PRO A 382 53.30 -11.27 11.56
CA PRO A 382 54.52 -10.62 12.01
C PRO A 382 55.84 -11.25 11.53
N PRO A 383 56.02 -12.59 11.53
CA PRO A 383 57.21 -13.22 10.97
C PRO A 383 57.36 -12.98 9.46
N VAL A 384 56.24 -12.92 8.72
CA VAL A 384 56.22 -12.66 7.28
C VAL A 384 56.70 -11.24 7.02
N VAL A 385 56.12 -10.24 7.68
CA VAL A 385 56.45 -8.81 7.50
C VAL A 385 57.90 -8.51 7.89
N ALA A 386 58.41 -9.15 8.95
CA ALA A 386 59.78 -8.99 9.38
C ALA A 386 60.80 -9.43 8.31
N ALA A 387 60.47 -10.50 7.57
CA ALA A 387 61.32 -11.08 6.54
C ALA A 387 61.25 -10.38 5.17
N LEU A 388 60.31 -9.44 4.98
CA LEU A 388 60.19 -8.70 3.72
C LEU A 388 61.39 -7.77 3.51
N SER A 389 61.92 -7.79 2.28
CA SER A 389 62.88 -6.81 1.77
C SER A 389 62.25 -5.42 1.66
N ARG A 390 63.04 -4.38 1.41
CA ARG A 390 62.53 -3.01 1.17
C ARG A 390 61.43 -2.97 0.09
N PRO A 391 61.62 -3.52 -1.12
CA PRO A 391 60.56 -3.52 -2.13
C PRO A 391 59.34 -4.35 -1.70
N GLY A 392 59.55 -5.50 -1.01
CA GLY A 392 58.45 -6.30 -0.48
C GLY A 392 57.60 -5.55 0.56
N ARG A 393 58.22 -4.72 1.41
CA ARG A 393 57.51 -3.86 2.37
C ARG A 393 56.73 -2.74 1.68
N ILE A 394 57.28 -2.16 0.61
CA ILE A 394 56.57 -1.16 -0.21
C ILE A 394 55.32 -1.79 -0.84
N LEU A 395 55.46 -2.98 -1.45
CA LEU A 395 54.34 -3.69 -2.06
C LEU A 395 53.29 -4.11 -1.01
N PHE A 396 53.71 -4.60 0.16
CA PHE A 396 52.81 -4.91 1.26
C PHE A 396 52.06 -3.65 1.75
N GLY A 397 52.77 -2.52 1.88
CA GLY A 397 52.18 -1.24 2.24
C GLY A 397 51.17 -0.74 1.20
N ALA A 398 51.48 -0.86 -0.09
CA ALA A 398 50.56 -0.53 -1.17
C ALA A 398 49.31 -1.42 -1.15
N ALA A 399 49.46 -2.73 -0.94
CA ALA A 399 48.34 -3.64 -0.79
C ALA A 399 47.46 -3.30 0.44
N CYS A 400 48.07 -2.88 1.56
CA CYS A 400 47.33 -2.36 2.71
C CYS A 400 46.58 -1.07 2.36
N ALA A 401 47.19 -0.14 1.64
CA ALA A 401 46.56 1.12 1.23
C ALA A 401 45.36 0.88 0.30
N VAL A 402 45.48 -0.02 -0.67
CA VAL A 402 44.37 -0.45 -1.55
C VAL A 402 43.24 -1.05 -0.72
N ALA A 403 43.58 -1.95 0.21
CA ALA A 403 42.58 -2.57 1.09
C ALA A 403 41.86 -1.50 1.96
N ILE A 404 42.58 -0.53 2.53
CA ILE A 404 41.99 0.58 3.28
C ILE A 404 41.06 1.41 2.40
N ALA A 405 41.45 1.72 1.16
CA ALA A 405 40.60 2.45 0.22
C ALA A 405 39.31 1.67 -0.07
N ILE A 406 39.41 0.36 -0.33
CA ILE A 406 38.24 -0.52 -0.51
C ILE A 406 37.32 -0.44 0.72
N GLN A 407 37.85 -0.67 1.92
CA GLN A 407 37.02 -0.63 3.14
C GLN A 407 36.45 0.77 3.42
N ALA A 408 37.15 1.85 3.07
CA ALA A 408 36.63 3.20 3.19
C ALA A 408 35.41 3.42 2.26
N VAL A 409 35.46 2.93 1.02
CA VAL A 409 34.27 2.91 0.15
C VAL A 409 33.14 2.12 0.82
N GLY A 410 33.45 0.97 1.43
CA GLY A 410 32.45 0.20 2.17
C GLY A 410 31.83 0.97 3.34
N ALA A 411 32.63 1.68 4.14
CA ALA A 411 32.14 2.40 5.31
C ALA A 411 31.29 3.64 4.97
N PHE A 412 31.58 4.30 3.84
CA PHE A 412 30.99 5.60 3.50
C PHE A 412 30.08 5.59 2.27
N TRP A 413 30.14 4.59 1.39
CA TRP A 413 29.28 4.48 0.21
C TRP A 413 28.35 3.27 0.25
N TYR A 414 28.68 2.17 0.91
CA TYR A 414 27.89 0.94 0.76
C TYR A 414 26.41 1.06 1.17
N LEU A 415 25.51 0.89 0.20
CA LEU A 415 24.05 0.84 0.34
C LEU A 415 23.49 -0.58 0.13
N GLY A 416 24.28 -1.49 -0.46
CA GLY A 416 23.87 -2.88 -0.72
C GLY A 416 22.90 -3.04 -1.88
N THR A 417 22.72 -1.99 -2.70
CA THR A 417 21.76 -1.97 -3.81
C THR A 417 22.12 -2.98 -4.89
N VAL A 418 23.40 -3.10 -5.22
CA VAL A 418 23.90 -4.03 -6.23
C VAL A 418 23.82 -5.46 -5.73
N ASP A 419 24.20 -5.71 -4.47
CA ASP A 419 24.11 -7.02 -3.84
C ASP A 419 22.67 -7.54 -3.77
N ALA A 420 21.70 -6.65 -3.50
CA ALA A 420 20.28 -7.01 -3.47
C ALA A 420 19.81 -7.60 -4.81
N VAL A 421 20.31 -7.08 -5.94
CA VAL A 421 20.02 -7.62 -7.28
C VAL A 421 20.75 -8.95 -7.52
N LEU A 422 22.03 -9.04 -7.16
CA LEU A 422 22.84 -10.23 -7.41
C LEU A 422 22.37 -11.46 -6.62
N VAL A 423 21.92 -11.27 -5.38
CA VAL A 423 21.48 -12.37 -4.50
C VAL A 423 20.10 -12.89 -4.90
N GLN A 424 19.27 -12.08 -5.57
CA GLN A 424 17.98 -12.52 -6.11
C GLN A 424 18.10 -13.50 -7.29
N ALA A 425 19.27 -13.55 -7.96
CA ALA A 425 19.48 -14.49 -9.04
C ALA A 425 19.33 -15.95 -8.57
N SER A 426 18.63 -16.77 -9.35
CA SER A 426 18.35 -18.18 -9.09
C SER A 426 18.69 -19.06 -10.30
N GLY A 427 18.81 -20.38 -10.09
CA GLY A 427 19.17 -21.34 -11.14
C GLY A 427 20.69 -21.59 -11.28
N HIS A 428 21.09 -22.27 -12.35
CA HIS A 428 22.48 -22.72 -12.56
C HIS A 428 23.47 -21.54 -12.70
N ASP A 429 23.06 -20.43 -13.30
CA ASP A 429 23.91 -19.27 -13.54
C ASP A 429 23.88 -18.21 -12.42
N ARG A 430 23.29 -18.54 -11.25
CA ARG A 430 23.11 -17.60 -10.13
C ARG A 430 24.42 -16.97 -9.60
N MET A 431 25.57 -17.59 -9.89
CA MET A 431 26.89 -17.14 -9.47
C MET A 431 27.61 -16.26 -10.49
N VAL A 432 27.18 -16.24 -11.76
CA VAL A 432 27.89 -15.56 -12.86
C VAL A 432 28.03 -14.05 -12.59
N GLY A 433 26.99 -13.43 -12.03
CA GLY A 433 27.01 -12.01 -11.67
C GLY A 433 28.09 -11.65 -10.65
N MET A 434 28.47 -12.59 -9.78
CA MET A 434 29.47 -12.38 -8.73
C MET A 434 30.91 -12.28 -9.25
N TRP A 435 31.14 -12.75 -10.49
CA TRP A 435 32.45 -12.75 -11.15
C TRP A 435 32.71 -11.53 -12.04
N ARG A 436 31.69 -10.69 -12.27
CA ARG A 436 31.84 -9.47 -13.10
C ARG A 436 32.50 -8.36 -12.28
N PRO A 437 33.67 -7.82 -12.70
CA PRO A 437 34.34 -6.75 -11.94
C PRO A 437 33.49 -5.50 -11.75
N GLN A 438 32.62 -5.17 -12.71
CA GLN A 438 31.72 -4.01 -12.61
C GLN A 438 30.69 -4.13 -11.47
N ASN A 439 30.46 -5.35 -10.99
CA ASN A 439 29.56 -5.67 -9.89
C ASN A 439 30.28 -5.68 -8.53
N ALA A 440 31.60 -5.51 -8.49
CA ALA A 440 32.33 -5.41 -7.23
C ALA A 440 31.78 -4.21 -6.41
N PRO A 441 31.36 -4.39 -5.15
CA PRO A 441 30.73 -3.33 -4.36
C PRO A 441 31.58 -2.05 -4.27
N PHE A 442 32.91 -2.16 -4.16
CA PHE A 442 33.81 -1.00 -4.12
C PHE A 442 33.99 -0.26 -5.46
N ILE A 443 33.43 -0.78 -6.55
CA ILE A 443 33.35 -0.12 -7.87
C ILE A 443 31.92 0.37 -8.12
N ALA A 444 30.94 -0.50 -7.88
CA ALA A 444 29.55 -0.24 -8.25
C ALA A 444 28.89 0.84 -7.36
N GLU A 445 29.20 0.85 -6.06
CA GLU A 445 28.62 1.79 -5.09
C GLU A 445 29.21 3.21 -5.24
N LEU A 446 30.32 3.39 -5.96
CA LEU A 446 30.86 4.72 -6.28
C LEU A 446 30.04 5.46 -7.36
N ARG A 447 29.03 4.81 -7.95
CA ARG A 447 28.16 5.40 -8.99
C ARG A 447 27.09 6.33 -8.42
N HIS A 448 26.88 6.31 -7.11
CA HIS A 448 25.95 7.20 -6.40
C HIS A 448 26.73 8.05 -5.37
N PRO A 449 26.14 9.16 -4.88
CA PRO A 449 26.79 9.97 -3.85
C PRO A 449 27.13 9.15 -2.58
N PRO A 450 28.04 9.67 -1.73
CA PRO A 450 28.31 9.07 -0.43
C PRO A 450 27.02 8.87 0.37
N ALA A 451 26.98 7.79 1.13
CA ALA A 451 25.85 7.47 1.97
C ALA A 451 25.69 8.51 3.08
N SER A 452 24.46 8.94 3.33
CA SER A 452 24.15 9.92 4.36
C SER A 452 24.32 9.34 5.77
N GLY A 453 24.68 10.22 6.70
CA GLY A 453 24.62 9.93 8.14
C GLY A 453 23.19 10.04 8.64
N ASP A 454 22.44 8.94 8.62
CA ASP A 454 21.01 8.92 8.92
C ASP A 454 20.71 8.60 10.40
N LEU A 455 21.71 8.21 11.21
CA LEU A 455 21.50 7.64 12.55
C LEU A 455 20.66 8.54 13.49
N LEU A 456 20.84 9.85 13.38
CA LEU A 456 20.20 10.83 14.27
C LEU A 456 18.84 11.36 13.75
N ARG A 457 18.43 10.95 12.53
CA ARG A 457 17.18 11.42 11.91
C ARG A 457 15.96 11.12 12.77
N ALA A 458 15.04 12.07 12.86
CA ALA A 458 13.78 11.96 13.55
C ALA A 458 12.63 11.75 12.57
N VAL A 459 11.97 10.59 12.62
CA VAL A 459 10.73 10.34 11.87
C VAL A 459 9.53 10.70 12.73
N ARG A 460 8.56 11.39 12.15
CA ARG A 460 7.21 11.64 12.71
C ARG A 460 6.18 11.50 11.61
N GLY A 461 4.95 11.17 11.98
CA GLY A 461 3.84 11.11 11.03
C GLY A 461 2.72 10.20 11.50
N ASN A 462 1.71 10.06 10.65
CA ASN A 462 0.57 9.21 10.93
C ASN A 462 -0.03 8.65 9.63
N VAL A 463 -0.82 7.59 9.78
CA VAL A 463 -1.72 7.08 8.74
C VAL A 463 -3.13 7.49 9.13
N ASP A 464 -3.68 8.43 8.36
CA ASP A 464 -4.97 9.06 8.65
C ASP A 464 -6.12 8.26 8.02
N LEU A 465 -5.89 7.66 6.86
CA LEU A 465 -6.90 6.97 6.05
C LEU A 465 -6.38 5.61 5.57
N VAL A 466 -7.20 4.58 5.73
CA VAL A 466 -7.08 3.28 5.05
C VAL A 466 -8.50 2.81 4.73
N GLN A 467 -8.86 2.75 3.45
CA GLN A 467 -10.20 2.33 3.03
C GLN A 467 -10.17 1.61 1.68
N VAL A 468 -11.11 0.69 1.47
CA VAL A 468 -11.33 0.05 0.17
C VAL A 468 -12.32 0.89 -0.63
N ILE A 469 -11.96 1.27 -1.85
CA ILE A 469 -12.78 2.09 -2.75
C ILE A 469 -12.93 1.41 -4.12
N ASP A 470 -14.04 1.68 -4.79
CA ASP A 470 -14.25 1.29 -6.19
C ASP A 470 -13.77 2.41 -7.12
N VAL A 471 -12.81 2.10 -8.01
CA VAL A 471 -12.25 3.05 -8.99
C VAL A 471 -12.66 2.63 -10.40
N LEU A 472 -13.28 3.54 -11.15
CA LEU A 472 -13.58 3.33 -12.56
C LEU A 472 -12.31 3.53 -13.39
N LEU A 473 -11.84 2.49 -14.07
CA LEU A 473 -10.78 2.56 -15.06
C LEU A 473 -11.43 2.71 -16.44
N SER A 474 -11.29 3.89 -17.05
CA SER A 474 -11.78 4.14 -18.40
C SER A 474 -10.89 3.44 -19.43
N GLY A 475 -11.40 2.35 -20.00
CA GLY A 475 -10.74 1.52 -21.00
C GLY A 475 -10.99 2.00 -22.44
N GLY A 476 -10.74 3.26 -22.78
CA GLY A 476 -11.00 3.75 -24.15
C GLY A 476 -12.42 3.44 -24.65
N GLU A 477 -12.61 3.27 -25.96
CA GLU A 477 -13.94 3.06 -26.59
C GLU A 477 -14.66 1.75 -26.22
N GLN A 478 -14.05 0.82 -25.46
CA GLN A 478 -14.68 -0.46 -25.08
C GLN A 478 -14.35 -0.88 -23.64
N ASP A 479 -15.40 -0.90 -22.81
CA ASP A 479 -15.51 -1.35 -21.41
C ASP A 479 -14.77 -0.53 -20.34
N ASP A 480 -15.52 0.37 -19.69
CA ASP A 480 -15.20 0.88 -18.36
C ASP A 480 -15.17 -0.29 -17.35
N ARG A 481 -14.02 -0.52 -16.70
CA ARG A 481 -13.85 -1.59 -15.70
C ARG A 481 -13.74 -0.99 -14.30
N ILE A 482 -14.58 -1.43 -13.36
CA ILE A 482 -14.40 -1.10 -11.94
C ILE A 482 -13.29 -1.97 -11.36
N GLU A 483 -12.27 -1.34 -10.78
CA GLU A 483 -11.25 -2.00 -9.99
C GLU A 483 -11.36 -1.55 -8.53
N ARG A 484 -11.52 -2.52 -7.62
CA ARG A 484 -11.40 -2.27 -6.18
C ARG A 484 -9.95 -1.93 -5.86
N GLN A 485 -9.72 -0.77 -5.25
CA GLN A 485 -8.41 -0.31 -4.80
C GLN A 485 -8.44 0.01 -3.31
N VAL A 486 -7.33 -0.20 -2.61
CA VAL A 486 -7.11 0.31 -1.26
C VAL A 486 -6.53 1.72 -1.38
N ASP A 487 -7.19 2.69 -0.76
CA ASP A 487 -6.79 4.09 -0.70
C ASP A 487 -6.23 4.39 0.69
N VAL A 488 -4.95 4.78 0.72
CA VAL A 488 -4.19 5.02 1.93
C VAL A 488 -3.66 6.45 1.89
N ALA A 489 -3.89 7.20 2.96
CA ALA A 489 -3.37 8.57 3.08
C ALA A 489 -2.86 8.85 4.48
N GLY A 490 -1.92 9.78 4.57
CA GLY A 490 -1.35 10.22 5.83
C GLY A 490 -0.40 11.40 5.65
N TRP A 491 0.46 11.57 6.63
CA TRP A 491 1.55 12.52 6.57
C TRP A 491 2.81 11.96 7.23
N ALA A 492 3.98 12.42 6.79
CA ALA A 492 5.26 12.07 7.40
C ALA A 492 6.28 13.21 7.26
N LEU A 493 7.17 13.32 8.23
CA LEU A 493 8.28 14.26 8.25
C LEU A 493 9.55 13.58 8.79
N VAL A 494 10.69 14.03 8.27
CA VAL A 494 12.04 13.66 8.70
C VAL A 494 12.80 14.92 9.06
N ASP A 495 13.14 15.11 10.33
CA ASP A 495 13.75 16.36 10.84
C ASP A 495 13.06 17.62 10.27
N SER A 496 11.72 17.65 10.30
CA SER A 496 10.92 18.78 9.82
C SER A 496 10.94 19.00 8.29
N ARG A 497 11.43 18.03 7.52
CA ARG A 497 11.43 18.04 6.05
C ARG A 497 10.66 16.86 5.47
N SER A 498 10.29 16.97 4.20
CA SER A 498 9.73 15.85 3.45
C SER A 498 10.70 14.65 3.49
N PRO A 499 10.21 13.43 3.72
CA PRO A 499 11.03 12.24 3.57
C PRO A 499 11.54 12.07 2.13
N LEU A 500 12.49 11.16 1.93
CA LEU A 500 12.90 10.78 0.58
C LEU A 500 11.78 10.00 -0.14
N ASP A 501 11.28 8.97 0.53
CA ASP A 501 10.17 8.15 0.03
C ASP A 501 9.38 7.52 1.17
N ILE A 502 8.18 7.04 0.81
CA ILE A 502 7.35 6.16 1.62
C ILE A 502 7.07 4.89 0.83
N ALA A 503 7.12 3.76 1.52
CA ALA A 503 6.77 2.44 1.00
C ALA A 503 5.66 1.81 1.84
N LEU A 504 4.66 1.24 1.16
CA LEU A 504 3.58 0.47 1.77
C LEU A 504 3.86 -1.02 1.68
N LEU A 505 3.79 -1.69 2.82
CA LEU A 505 3.78 -3.13 2.92
C LEU A 505 2.39 -3.59 3.35
N VAL A 506 1.78 -4.52 2.61
CA VAL A 506 0.58 -5.23 3.03
C VAL A 506 0.96 -6.66 3.33
N ASP A 507 0.63 -7.15 4.52
CA ASP A 507 1.02 -8.48 5.01
C ASP A 507 2.53 -8.72 4.85
N GLY A 508 3.30 -7.66 5.13
CA GLY A 508 4.75 -7.64 5.04
C GLY A 508 5.33 -7.76 3.63
N ARG A 509 4.53 -7.60 2.58
CA ARG A 509 4.97 -7.56 1.17
C ARG A 509 4.86 -6.15 0.63
N PHE A 510 5.89 -5.68 -0.07
CA PHE A 510 5.86 -4.36 -0.73
C PHE A 510 4.75 -4.33 -1.78
N VAL A 511 3.92 -3.29 -1.75
CA VAL A 511 2.82 -3.10 -2.70
C VAL A 511 3.04 -1.87 -3.58
N THR A 512 3.31 -0.71 -2.97
CA THR A 512 3.51 0.55 -3.69
C THR A 512 4.26 1.55 -2.82
N GLY A 513 4.72 2.66 -3.39
CA GLY A 513 5.40 3.74 -2.68
C GLY A 513 5.41 5.05 -3.48
N THR A 514 5.76 6.15 -2.82
CA THR A 514 5.86 7.48 -3.44
C THR A 514 7.00 8.29 -2.82
N GLY A 515 7.67 9.11 -3.64
CA GLY A 515 8.56 10.19 -3.21
C GLY A 515 7.92 11.58 -3.37
N GLU A 516 6.65 11.63 -3.78
CA GLU A 516 5.90 12.88 -3.98
C GLU A 516 5.06 13.20 -2.76
N PHE A 517 5.21 14.44 -2.29
CA PHE A 517 4.54 14.95 -1.10
C PHE A 517 3.84 16.27 -1.40
N PHE A 518 2.71 16.50 -0.73
CA PHE A 518 1.95 17.75 -0.83
C PHE A 518 1.80 18.43 0.53
N THR A 519 1.53 19.73 0.51
CA THR A 519 1.34 20.51 1.73
C THR A 519 0.03 20.13 2.43
N ARG A 520 0.08 19.93 3.74
CA ARG A 520 -1.06 19.60 4.61
C ARG A 520 -1.34 20.78 5.55
N PRO A 521 -2.37 21.62 5.31
CA PRO A 521 -2.60 22.82 6.10
C PRO A 521 -2.75 22.57 7.61
N ASP A 522 -3.36 21.46 7.98
CA ASP A 522 -3.52 21.01 9.36
C ASP A 522 -2.17 20.68 10.04
N VAL A 523 -1.25 20.04 9.31
CA VAL A 523 0.11 19.75 9.79
C VAL A 523 0.92 21.04 9.93
N VAL A 524 0.83 21.95 8.96
CA VAL A 524 1.48 23.27 9.03
C VAL A 524 0.96 24.05 10.24
N GLN A 525 -0.36 24.08 10.45
CA GLN A 525 -0.97 24.81 11.57
C GLN A 525 -0.59 24.23 12.93
N THR A 526 -0.50 22.90 13.04
CA THR A 526 -0.25 22.21 14.32
C THR A 526 1.24 22.20 14.69
N LEU A 527 2.13 21.98 13.72
CA LEU A 527 3.56 21.79 13.98
C LEU A 527 4.42 23.00 13.58
N GLY A 528 3.87 23.94 12.81
CA GLY A 528 4.62 25.08 12.26
C GLY A 528 5.54 24.71 11.09
N GLU A 529 5.48 23.48 10.59
CA GLU A 529 6.40 22.97 9.57
C GLU A 529 5.84 23.19 8.16
N THR A 530 6.54 23.98 7.35
CA THR A 530 6.07 24.34 5.99
C THR A 530 6.43 23.32 4.92
N SER A 531 7.29 22.34 5.24
CA SER A 531 7.68 21.29 4.30
C SER A 531 6.49 20.42 3.90
N PRO A 532 6.35 20.03 2.62
CA PRO A 532 5.32 19.09 2.19
C PRO A 532 5.39 17.78 2.97
N ALA A 533 4.31 17.42 3.67
CA ALA A 533 4.28 16.25 4.55
C ALA A 533 3.23 15.22 4.13
N GLY A 534 2.20 15.62 3.39
CA GLY A 534 1.07 14.79 3.00
C GLY A 534 1.43 13.83 1.88
N TRP A 535 0.90 12.62 1.97
CA TRP A 535 1.03 11.58 0.95
C TRP A 535 -0.28 10.81 0.82
N ARG A 536 -0.54 10.30 -0.39
CA ARG A 536 -1.69 9.44 -0.69
C ARG A 536 -1.32 8.45 -1.78
N LEU A 537 -1.68 7.20 -1.57
CA LEU A 537 -1.34 6.08 -2.43
C LEU A 537 -2.58 5.22 -2.63
N ARG A 538 -2.71 4.66 -3.84
CA ARG A 538 -3.75 3.70 -4.18
C ARG A 538 -3.13 2.47 -4.80
N PHE A 539 -3.69 1.30 -4.50
CA PHE A 539 -3.25 0.05 -5.11
C PHE A 539 -4.41 -0.94 -5.23
N PRO A 540 -4.42 -1.82 -6.24
CA PRO A 540 -5.52 -2.76 -6.46
C PRO A 540 -5.65 -3.77 -5.32
N VAL A 541 -6.89 -4.10 -4.96
CA VAL A 541 -7.22 -5.16 -3.99
C VAL A 541 -6.90 -6.54 -4.56
N GLY A 542 -6.83 -6.71 -5.89
CA GLY A 542 -6.93 -8.00 -6.59
C GLY A 542 -5.95 -9.13 -6.22
N GLN A 543 -4.96 -8.90 -5.34
CA GLN A 543 -4.08 -9.95 -4.79
C GLN A 543 -4.32 -10.25 -3.30
N LEU A 544 -5.21 -9.50 -2.65
CA LEU A 544 -5.59 -9.65 -1.26
C LEU A 544 -6.79 -10.59 -1.15
N ALA A 545 -6.72 -11.53 -0.23
CA ALA A 545 -7.86 -12.35 0.16
C ALA A 545 -8.95 -11.47 0.81
N ALA A 546 -10.15 -12.02 1.01
CA ALA A 546 -11.09 -11.37 1.91
C ALA A 546 -10.63 -11.57 3.36
N GLY A 547 -10.88 -10.58 4.23
CA GLY A 547 -10.55 -10.63 5.65
C GLY A 547 -9.66 -9.46 6.12
N THR A 548 -9.08 -9.62 7.31
CA THR A 548 -8.22 -8.60 7.93
C THR A 548 -6.79 -8.67 7.40
N HIS A 549 -6.27 -7.53 6.94
CA HIS A 549 -4.91 -7.36 6.45
C HIS A 549 -4.13 -6.36 7.29
N SER A 550 -2.82 -6.53 7.35
CA SER A 550 -1.90 -5.64 8.05
C SER A 550 -1.19 -4.70 7.07
N LEU A 551 -1.35 -3.40 7.25
CA LEU A 551 -0.68 -2.33 6.50
C LEU A 551 0.45 -1.74 7.34
N ALA A 552 1.68 -1.87 6.88
CA ALA A 552 2.84 -1.18 7.41
C ALA A 552 3.28 -0.06 6.47
N VAL A 553 3.50 1.13 7.03
CA VAL A 553 4.03 2.29 6.30
C VAL A 553 5.47 2.49 6.71
N LEU A 554 6.39 2.39 5.75
CA LEU A 554 7.81 2.61 5.95
C LEU A 554 8.22 3.96 5.36
N VAL A 555 9.07 4.68 6.07
CA VAL A 555 9.62 5.97 5.64
C VAL A 555 11.12 5.82 5.43
N ARG A 556 11.63 6.29 4.29
CA ARG A 556 13.06 6.40 4.06
C ARG A 556 13.51 7.84 4.25
N THR A 557 14.52 8.04 5.09
CA THR A 557 14.97 9.39 5.46
C THR A 557 15.90 10.01 4.41
N ASP A 558 16.77 9.21 3.83
CA ASP A 558 17.83 9.65 2.92
C ASP A 558 18.15 8.52 1.91
N PRO A 559 18.84 8.80 0.79
CA PRO A 559 19.17 7.78 -0.20
C PRO A 559 19.99 6.63 0.41
N GLY A 560 19.47 5.40 0.27
CA GLY A 560 20.12 4.20 0.80
C GLY A 560 20.11 4.05 2.32
N ALA A 561 19.37 4.90 3.04
CA ALA A 561 19.06 4.68 4.45
C ALA A 561 18.15 3.46 4.62
N GLU A 562 18.24 2.82 5.79
CA GLU A 562 17.34 1.74 6.15
C GLU A 562 15.92 2.30 6.36
N PRO A 563 14.88 1.73 5.71
CA PRO A 563 13.51 2.19 5.93
C PRO A 563 13.09 2.03 7.39
N ARG A 564 12.34 3.00 7.90
CA ARG A 564 11.86 3.05 9.29
C ARG A 564 10.36 2.87 9.35
N LEU A 565 9.87 2.04 10.26
CA LEU A 565 8.44 1.87 10.47
C LEU A 565 7.81 3.16 11.00
N LEU A 566 6.89 3.74 10.21
CA LEU A 566 6.08 4.88 10.62
C LEU A 566 4.85 4.44 11.41
N ARG A 567 4.07 3.50 10.87
CA ARG A 567 2.88 3.00 11.55
C ARG A 567 2.47 1.64 11.01
N LEU A 568 1.89 0.84 11.88
CA LEU A 568 1.15 -0.38 11.55
C LEU A 568 -0.35 -0.10 11.73
N ARG A 569 -1.17 -0.50 10.77
CA ARG A 569 -2.65 -0.40 10.82
C ARG A 569 -3.25 -1.69 10.27
N SER A 570 -4.35 -2.15 10.85
CA SER A 570 -5.18 -3.19 10.24
C SER A 570 -6.27 -2.55 9.37
N PHE A 571 -6.68 -3.25 8.31
CA PHE A 571 -7.86 -2.91 7.52
C PHE A 571 -8.53 -4.19 7.02
N GLU A 572 -9.80 -4.10 6.64
CA GLU A 572 -10.58 -5.24 6.15
C GLU A 572 -10.83 -5.14 4.65
N VAL A 573 -10.66 -6.27 3.96
CA VAL A 573 -11.09 -6.46 2.58
C VAL A 573 -12.40 -7.28 2.61
N PRO A 574 -13.55 -6.69 2.21
CA PRO A 574 -14.83 -7.37 2.27
C PRO A 574 -14.93 -8.53 1.26
N GLU A 575 -15.66 -9.58 1.62
CA GLU A 575 -15.93 -10.71 0.73
C GLU A 575 -16.58 -10.25 -0.61
N PRO A 576 -16.21 -10.85 -1.75
CA PRO A 576 -16.88 -10.62 -3.02
C PRO A 576 -18.30 -11.23 -3.00
N GLY A 577 -19.26 -10.55 -2.39
CA GLY A 577 -20.68 -10.94 -2.43
C GLY A 577 -21.44 -10.35 -3.63
N PRO A 578 -22.41 -11.07 -4.23
CA PRO A 578 -23.32 -10.50 -5.22
C PRO A 578 -24.46 -9.80 -4.48
N THR A 579 -24.27 -8.55 -4.07
CA THR A 579 -25.38 -7.72 -3.57
C THR A 579 -26.26 -7.30 -4.76
N ARG A 580 -27.31 -8.09 -5.06
CA ARG A 580 -28.44 -7.57 -5.85
C ARG A 580 -28.95 -6.30 -5.14
N GLY A 581 -29.24 -5.24 -5.88
CA GLY A 581 -29.58 -3.93 -5.28
C GLY A 581 -28.40 -2.99 -4.94
N HIS A 582 -27.14 -3.36 -5.24
CA HIS A 582 -26.05 -2.39 -5.22
C HIS A 582 -25.17 -2.56 -6.45
N ASP A 583 -25.65 -2.09 -7.59
CA ASP A 583 -24.81 -1.89 -8.78
C ASP A 583 -24.12 -0.52 -8.65
N PRO A 584 -22.81 -0.47 -8.31
CA PRO A 584 -22.10 0.79 -8.09
C PRO A 584 -22.01 1.66 -9.36
N VAL A 585 -22.09 1.06 -10.55
CA VAL A 585 -22.16 1.80 -11.82
C VAL A 585 -23.46 2.58 -11.87
N LEU A 586 -24.59 1.89 -11.66
CA LEU A 586 -25.91 2.52 -11.69
C LEU A 586 -26.08 3.54 -10.56
N ALA A 587 -25.57 3.28 -9.35
CA ALA A 587 -25.60 4.25 -8.25
C ALA A 587 -24.79 5.54 -8.55
N ARG A 588 -23.68 5.43 -9.29
CA ARG A 588 -22.95 6.61 -9.79
C ARG A 588 -23.75 7.33 -10.88
N SER A 589 -24.31 6.60 -11.85
CA SER A 589 -25.13 7.16 -12.92
C SER A 589 -26.36 7.88 -12.37
N ALA A 590 -26.96 7.40 -11.29
CA ALA A 590 -28.05 8.09 -10.58
C ALA A 590 -27.60 9.45 -10.05
N ARG A 591 -26.45 9.52 -9.37
CA ARG A 591 -25.88 10.80 -8.89
C ARG A 591 -25.58 11.77 -10.04
N LEU A 592 -25.06 11.25 -11.15
CA LEU A 592 -24.79 12.06 -12.35
C LEU A 592 -26.08 12.59 -12.97
N ALA A 593 -27.13 11.77 -13.09
CA ALA A 593 -28.44 12.21 -13.61
C ALA A 593 -29.06 13.32 -12.74
N VAL A 594 -29.00 13.18 -11.41
CA VAL A 594 -29.43 14.25 -10.48
C VAL A 594 -28.62 15.53 -10.67
N GLN A 595 -27.30 15.40 -10.85
CA GLN A 595 -26.43 16.54 -11.12
C GLN A 595 -26.79 17.25 -12.44
N ARG A 596 -27.10 16.50 -13.50
CA ARG A 596 -27.54 17.07 -14.80
C ARG A 596 -28.86 17.83 -14.65
N LEU A 597 -29.85 17.22 -13.98
CA LEU A 597 -31.12 17.89 -13.69
C LEU A 597 -30.94 19.19 -12.90
N ALA A 598 -30.06 19.18 -11.89
CA ALA A 598 -29.74 20.38 -11.12
C ALA A 598 -29.03 21.46 -11.96
N GLN A 599 -28.14 21.06 -12.86
CA GLN A 599 -27.42 21.97 -13.76
C GLN A 599 -28.33 22.63 -14.80
N HIS A 600 -29.35 21.91 -15.27
CA HIS A 600 -30.26 22.40 -16.30
C HIS A 600 -31.44 23.22 -15.73
N GLN A 601 -31.75 23.07 -14.44
CA GLN A 601 -32.84 23.81 -13.79
C GLN A 601 -32.53 25.31 -13.74
N GLN A 602 -33.44 26.13 -14.24
CA GLN A 602 -33.32 27.58 -14.23
C GLN A 602 -33.52 28.13 -12.80
N PRO A 603 -32.97 29.32 -12.46
CA PRO A 603 -33.09 29.89 -11.12
C PRO A 603 -34.54 29.97 -10.57
N PRO A 604 -35.57 30.29 -11.39
CA PRO A 604 -36.96 30.30 -10.92
C PRO A 604 -37.56 28.91 -10.66
N GLY A 605 -36.86 27.81 -10.99
CA GLY A 605 -37.26 26.45 -10.65
C GLY A 605 -37.74 25.58 -11.82
N TYR A 606 -37.72 26.06 -13.05
CA TYR A 606 -38.21 25.32 -14.23
C TYR A 606 -37.08 24.78 -15.12
N TRP A 607 -37.38 23.75 -15.91
CA TRP A 607 -36.58 23.26 -17.03
C TRP A 607 -37.13 23.78 -18.36
N LEU A 608 -36.23 23.90 -19.35
CA LEU A 608 -36.57 24.34 -20.69
C LEU A 608 -36.92 23.15 -21.58
N THR A 609 -37.89 23.33 -22.46
CA THR A 609 -38.26 22.34 -23.48
C THR A 609 -37.51 22.64 -24.76
N SER A 610 -36.99 21.61 -25.41
CA SER A 610 -36.36 21.73 -26.72
C SER A 610 -37.39 21.45 -27.81
N PHE A 611 -37.33 22.17 -28.95
CA PHE A 611 -38.14 21.85 -30.11
C PHE A 611 -37.36 21.90 -31.43
N THR A 612 -37.82 21.12 -32.40
CA THR A 612 -37.25 21.03 -33.75
C THR A 612 -38.35 21.13 -34.80
N SER A 613 -38.00 21.47 -36.05
CA SER A 613 -38.95 21.58 -37.17
C SER A 613 -39.30 20.24 -37.83
N GLY A 614 -38.61 19.16 -37.45
CA GLY A 614 -38.81 17.83 -38.01
C GLY A 614 -38.64 16.72 -36.96
N PRO A 615 -38.97 15.46 -37.30
CA PRO A 615 -39.00 14.33 -36.37
C PRO A 615 -37.59 13.78 -36.07
N ARG A 616 -36.61 14.66 -35.87
CA ARG A 616 -35.24 14.37 -35.45
C ARG A 616 -34.75 15.45 -34.50
N TYR A 617 -33.96 15.05 -33.50
CA TYR A 617 -33.31 15.98 -32.58
C TYR A 617 -32.04 16.55 -33.22
N ASP A 618 -32.21 17.52 -34.13
CA ASP A 618 -31.11 18.24 -34.78
C ASP A 618 -31.37 19.75 -34.71
N LYS A 619 -30.35 20.52 -34.32
CA LYS A 619 -30.39 21.97 -34.09
C LYS A 619 -31.63 22.43 -33.28
N PRO A 620 -31.83 21.88 -32.06
CA PRO A 620 -32.98 22.22 -31.25
C PRO A 620 -32.95 23.69 -30.81
N GLN A 621 -34.12 24.31 -30.79
CA GLN A 621 -34.36 25.60 -30.14
C GLN A 621 -34.99 25.34 -28.77
N ARG A 622 -34.91 26.31 -27.85
CA ARG A 622 -35.43 26.17 -26.48
C ARG A 622 -36.56 27.15 -26.24
N GLU A 623 -37.56 26.70 -25.49
CA GLU A 623 -38.66 27.51 -24.97
C GLU A 623 -38.97 27.13 -23.51
N MET A 624 -39.67 27.99 -22.81
CA MET A 624 -40.17 27.71 -21.47
C MET A 624 -41.63 27.28 -21.58
N ASN A 625 -41.98 26.11 -21.05
CA ASN A 625 -43.37 25.72 -20.90
C ASN A 625 -43.70 25.11 -19.54
N THR A 626 -44.97 25.17 -19.14
CA THR A 626 -45.50 24.55 -17.91
C THR A 626 -45.61 23.04 -18.04
N TYR A 627 -45.90 22.53 -19.23
CA TYR A 627 -46.13 21.12 -19.49
C TYR A 627 -44.97 20.22 -19.07
N LEU A 628 -43.75 20.46 -19.57
CA LEU A 628 -42.58 19.63 -19.26
C LEU A 628 -42.36 19.60 -17.75
N ASN A 629 -42.47 20.75 -17.10
CA ASN A 629 -42.26 20.89 -15.67
C ASN A 629 -43.30 20.10 -14.86
N ALA A 630 -44.56 20.08 -15.30
CA ALA A 630 -45.59 19.29 -14.66
C ALA A 630 -45.36 17.78 -14.84
N VAL A 631 -44.95 17.35 -16.04
CA VAL A 631 -44.58 15.96 -16.32
C VAL A 631 -43.35 15.53 -15.52
N MET A 632 -42.34 16.39 -15.39
CA MET A 632 -41.14 16.13 -14.61
C MET A 632 -41.45 15.85 -13.14
N LEU A 633 -42.36 16.63 -12.52
CA LEU A 633 -42.81 16.36 -11.15
C LEU A 633 -43.43 14.98 -11.02
N ASP A 634 -44.29 14.61 -11.97
CA ASP A 634 -45.03 13.37 -11.93
C ASP A 634 -44.14 12.14 -12.14
N VAL A 635 -43.22 12.20 -13.10
CA VAL A 635 -42.29 11.11 -13.43
C VAL A 635 -41.23 10.94 -12.35
N ALA A 636 -40.68 12.04 -11.83
CA ALA A 636 -39.56 12.00 -10.89
C ALA A 636 -39.99 11.84 -9.43
N ALA A 637 -41.22 12.24 -9.06
CA ALA A 637 -41.69 12.23 -7.68
C ALA A 637 -41.46 10.89 -6.94
N PRO A 638 -41.77 9.72 -7.52
CA PRO A 638 -41.65 8.51 -6.73
C PRO A 638 -40.19 8.07 -6.55
N ALA A 639 -39.26 8.52 -7.41
CA ALA A 639 -37.83 8.30 -7.19
C ALA A 639 -37.24 9.24 -6.11
N ALA A 640 -37.93 10.32 -5.73
CA ALA A 640 -37.39 11.34 -4.83
C ALA A 640 -37.14 10.84 -3.40
N ALA A 641 -37.68 9.68 -3.02
CA ALA A 641 -37.42 9.05 -1.72
C ALA A 641 -35.99 8.46 -1.62
N ASP A 642 -35.43 7.97 -2.74
CA ASP A 642 -34.15 7.22 -2.74
C ASP A 642 -32.99 8.01 -3.35
N VAL A 643 -33.28 9.10 -4.06
CA VAL A 643 -32.29 10.01 -4.65
C VAL A 643 -32.59 11.46 -4.27
N PRO A 644 -31.56 12.32 -4.12
CA PRO A 644 -31.71 13.68 -3.59
C PRO A 644 -32.34 14.65 -4.63
N LEU A 645 -33.59 14.40 -5.02
CA LEU A 645 -34.38 15.19 -5.97
C LEU A 645 -35.35 16.16 -5.30
N GLU A 646 -35.69 15.95 -4.03
CA GLU A 646 -36.77 16.67 -3.34
C GLU A 646 -36.66 18.19 -3.45
N GLY A 647 -35.45 18.75 -3.28
CA GLY A 647 -35.21 20.18 -3.44
C GLY A 647 -35.42 20.71 -4.86
N LEU A 648 -35.10 19.92 -5.89
CA LEU A 648 -35.33 20.29 -7.30
C LEU A 648 -36.83 20.27 -7.62
N LEU A 649 -37.54 19.23 -7.16
CA LEU A 649 -38.98 19.08 -7.38
C LEU A 649 -39.78 20.13 -6.60
N ALA A 650 -39.35 20.51 -5.39
CA ALA A 650 -39.98 21.58 -4.62
C ALA A 650 -39.94 22.93 -5.36
N LYS A 651 -38.81 23.26 -6.00
CA LYS A 651 -38.67 24.48 -6.81
C LYS A 651 -39.58 24.46 -8.04
N ALA A 652 -39.63 23.33 -8.76
CA ALA A 652 -40.52 23.17 -9.91
C ALA A 652 -41.99 23.26 -9.53
N ARG A 653 -42.37 22.69 -8.39
CA ARG A 653 -43.72 22.81 -7.82
C ARG A 653 -44.07 24.26 -7.50
N ALA A 654 -43.19 24.98 -6.82
CA ALA A 654 -43.39 26.40 -6.52
C ALA A 654 -43.53 27.24 -7.80
N PHE A 655 -42.70 26.98 -8.81
CA PHE A 655 -42.81 27.60 -10.12
C PHE A 655 -44.18 27.36 -10.74
N LEU A 656 -44.62 26.11 -10.88
CA LEU A 656 -45.90 25.76 -11.49
C LEU A 656 -47.10 26.35 -10.73
N THR A 657 -47.07 26.28 -9.40
CA THR A 657 -48.12 26.88 -8.57
C THR A 657 -48.27 28.38 -8.82
N SER A 658 -47.16 29.09 -9.07
CA SER A 658 -47.20 30.52 -9.41
C SER A 658 -47.77 30.83 -10.80
N GLN A 659 -47.93 29.81 -11.67
CA GLN A 659 -48.49 29.96 -13.02
C GLN A 659 -50.02 29.87 -13.06
N ILE A 660 -50.68 29.50 -11.95
CA ILE A 660 -52.14 29.47 -11.85
C ILE A 660 -52.66 30.92 -11.82
N GLU A 661 -53.45 31.30 -12.82
CA GLU A 661 -54.03 32.64 -12.96
C GLU A 661 -55.22 32.87 -12.00
N ALA A 662 -55.70 34.11 -11.91
CA ALA A 662 -56.80 34.48 -11.01
C ALA A 662 -58.16 33.81 -11.35
N ASP A 663 -58.32 33.34 -12.58
CA ASP A 663 -59.45 32.51 -13.02
C ASP A 663 -59.20 31.00 -12.82
N GLY A 664 -58.02 30.64 -12.34
CA GLY A 664 -57.59 29.27 -12.10
C GLY A 664 -56.99 28.58 -13.33
N LEU A 665 -56.91 29.25 -14.48
CA LEU A 665 -56.37 28.65 -15.70
C LEU A 665 -54.84 28.72 -15.74
N VAL A 666 -54.24 27.86 -16.56
CA VAL A 666 -52.80 27.82 -16.80
C VAL A 666 -52.54 27.89 -18.30
N ARG A 667 -51.45 28.56 -18.67
CA ARG A 667 -50.98 28.69 -20.05
C ARG A 667 -49.71 27.91 -20.25
N TYR A 668 -49.61 27.27 -21.41
CA TYR A 668 -48.41 26.57 -21.86
C TYR A 668 -47.10 27.34 -21.67
N HIS A 669 -46.97 28.62 -22.08
CA HIS A 669 -45.73 29.41 -21.89
C HIS A 669 -45.65 30.15 -20.54
N GLY A 670 -46.53 29.84 -19.59
CA GLY A 670 -46.67 30.57 -18.33
C GLY A 670 -47.45 31.89 -18.48
N ARG A 671 -47.48 32.66 -17.39
CA ARG A 671 -48.32 33.85 -17.29
C ARG A 671 -47.94 34.94 -18.30
N PRO A 672 -48.91 35.75 -18.79
CA PRO A 672 -48.64 36.81 -19.77
C PRO A 672 -47.67 37.90 -19.28
N ASP A 673 -47.56 38.09 -17.97
CA ASP A 673 -46.66 39.05 -17.32
C ASP A 673 -45.28 38.48 -16.98
N ALA A 674 -45.00 37.22 -17.34
CA ALA A 674 -43.71 36.59 -17.07
C ALA A 674 -42.58 37.19 -17.93
N PRO A 675 -41.36 37.35 -17.38
CA PRO A 675 -40.21 37.90 -18.12
C PRO A 675 -39.74 37.01 -19.29
N THR A 676 -40.22 35.77 -19.36
CA THR A 676 -39.97 34.82 -20.45
C THR A 676 -40.77 35.14 -21.71
N ILE A 677 -41.88 35.89 -21.60
CA ILE A 677 -42.75 36.25 -22.73
C ILE A 677 -42.01 37.22 -23.66
N GLY A 678 -41.98 36.90 -24.96
CA GLY A 678 -41.24 37.64 -25.99
C GLY A 678 -39.80 37.16 -26.20
N VAL A 679 -39.27 36.28 -25.34
CA VAL A 679 -37.89 35.75 -25.45
C VAL A 679 -37.89 34.23 -25.56
N LEU A 680 -38.57 33.54 -24.64
CA LEU A 680 -38.64 32.09 -24.53
C LEU A 680 -40.04 31.53 -24.82
N GLY A 681 -40.93 32.37 -25.34
CA GLY A 681 -42.33 32.04 -25.61
C GLY A 681 -43.16 33.30 -25.86
N CYS A 682 -44.47 33.14 -25.86
CA CYS A 682 -45.45 34.21 -26.05
C CYS A 682 -46.67 33.95 -25.17
N ALA A 683 -47.48 34.98 -24.89
CA ALA A 683 -48.70 34.84 -24.10
C ALA A 683 -49.74 34.03 -24.87
N ILE A 684 -49.67 32.70 -24.74
CA ILE A 684 -50.52 31.75 -25.44
C ILE A 684 -51.86 31.57 -24.72
N THR A 685 -52.91 31.27 -25.47
CA THR A 685 -54.24 30.96 -24.91
C THR A 685 -54.14 29.86 -23.84
N PRO A 686 -54.86 29.95 -22.69
CA PRO A 686 -54.87 28.87 -21.71
C PRO A 686 -55.49 27.60 -22.29
N ASP A 687 -55.03 26.45 -21.81
CA ASP A 687 -55.42 25.16 -22.33
C ASP A 687 -55.76 24.15 -21.23
N SER A 688 -56.52 23.13 -21.60
CA SER A 688 -57.00 22.10 -20.69
C SER A 688 -55.92 21.13 -20.24
N ASP A 689 -54.83 20.99 -21.00
CA ASP A 689 -53.73 20.06 -20.70
C ASP A 689 -52.91 20.58 -19.52
N ASP A 690 -52.30 21.75 -19.71
CA ASP A 690 -51.48 22.44 -18.71
C ASP A 690 -52.29 22.78 -17.45
N THR A 691 -53.54 23.24 -17.61
CA THR A 691 -54.43 23.51 -16.47
C THR A 691 -54.66 22.25 -15.65
N SER A 692 -54.95 21.12 -16.30
CA SER A 692 -55.25 19.87 -15.58
C SER A 692 -54.02 19.28 -14.92
N LEU A 693 -52.89 19.26 -15.62
CA LEU A 693 -51.63 18.76 -15.11
C LEU A 693 -51.15 19.57 -13.90
N VAL A 694 -51.09 20.91 -14.02
CA VAL A 694 -50.59 21.77 -12.94
C VAL A 694 -51.46 21.71 -11.70
N TRP A 695 -52.79 21.70 -11.84
CA TRP A 695 -53.66 21.55 -10.66
C TRP A 695 -53.48 20.21 -9.96
N ARG A 696 -53.22 19.14 -10.72
CA ARG A 696 -52.98 17.81 -10.15
C ARG A 696 -51.62 17.72 -9.45
N VAL A 697 -50.55 18.23 -10.07
CA VAL A 697 -49.18 18.02 -9.55
C VAL A 697 -48.65 19.17 -8.71
N ALA A 698 -49.24 20.36 -8.74
CA ALA A 698 -48.78 21.56 -8.04
C ALA A 698 -49.93 22.52 -7.68
N PRO A 699 -50.96 22.06 -6.94
CA PRO A 699 -52.16 22.84 -6.66
C PRO A 699 -51.86 24.15 -5.92
N HIS A 700 -52.63 25.20 -6.24
CA HIS A 700 -52.54 26.47 -5.53
C HIS A 700 -53.05 26.35 -4.08
N PRO A 701 -52.43 27.05 -3.10
CA PRO A 701 -52.91 27.05 -1.71
C PRO A 701 -54.35 27.57 -1.56
N ASP A 702 -54.72 28.56 -2.37
CA ASP A 702 -56.12 28.99 -2.50
C ASP A 702 -56.90 28.00 -3.38
N ARG A 703 -57.55 27.04 -2.70
CA ARG A 703 -58.38 26.01 -3.34
C ARG A 703 -59.70 26.56 -3.91
N THR A 704 -60.06 27.83 -3.67
CA THR A 704 -61.27 28.42 -4.26
C THR A 704 -61.14 28.70 -5.77
N LEU A 705 -59.91 28.69 -6.30
CA LEU A 705 -59.64 28.87 -7.73
C LEU A 705 -59.93 27.61 -8.56
N LEU A 706 -59.75 26.41 -7.99
CA LEU A 706 -59.93 25.15 -8.73
C LEU A 706 -61.36 24.94 -9.25
N PRO A 707 -62.44 25.16 -8.47
CA PRO A 707 -63.80 25.10 -9.00
C PRO A 707 -64.06 26.08 -10.17
N ARG A 708 -63.35 27.22 -10.23
CA ARG A 708 -63.45 28.16 -11.35
C ARG A 708 -62.79 27.58 -12.60
N ALA A 709 -61.61 27.00 -12.45
CA ALA A 709 -60.91 26.31 -13.53
C ALA A 709 -61.74 25.13 -14.08
N LEU A 710 -62.28 24.27 -13.20
CA LEU A 710 -63.12 23.14 -13.60
C LEU A 710 -64.40 23.59 -14.31
N LYS A 711 -65.09 24.60 -13.79
CA LYS A 711 -66.27 25.19 -14.46
C LYS A 711 -65.91 25.69 -15.86
N HIS A 712 -64.72 26.25 -16.04
CA HIS A 712 -64.27 26.75 -17.32
C HIS A 712 -63.89 25.60 -18.27
N ILE A 713 -63.21 24.55 -17.81
CA ILE A 713 -62.97 23.32 -18.58
C ILE A 713 -64.30 22.69 -19.04
N HIS A 714 -65.27 22.57 -18.14
CA HIS A 714 -66.62 22.03 -18.44
C HIS A 714 -67.36 22.81 -19.53
N ARG A 715 -67.15 24.13 -19.63
CA ARG A 715 -67.74 24.94 -20.71
C ARG A 715 -67.24 24.50 -22.10
N PHE A 716 -66.04 23.95 -22.19
CA PHE A 716 -65.40 23.52 -23.42
C PHE A 716 -65.55 22.00 -23.68
N GLN A 717 -66.54 21.36 -23.07
CA GLN A 717 -66.90 19.98 -23.36
C GLN A 717 -67.67 19.87 -24.70
N ARG A 718 -67.28 18.91 -25.52
CA ARG A 718 -67.94 18.55 -26.78
C ARG A 718 -69.20 17.70 -26.52
N PRO A 719 -70.14 17.63 -27.48
CA PRO A 719 -71.31 16.75 -27.38
C PRO A 719 -71.00 15.26 -27.21
N ASP A 720 -69.81 14.80 -27.63
CA ASP A 720 -69.34 13.43 -27.47
C ASP A 720 -68.68 13.16 -26.09
N GLY A 721 -68.67 14.17 -25.21
CA GLY A 721 -68.15 14.07 -23.84
C GLY A 721 -66.65 14.35 -23.68
N LEU A 722 -65.91 14.53 -24.78
CA LEU A 722 -64.50 14.92 -24.76
C LEU A 722 -64.34 16.44 -24.58
N TYR A 723 -63.22 16.89 -24.02
CA TYR A 723 -62.94 18.31 -23.79
C TYR A 723 -62.05 18.88 -24.90
N ARG A 724 -62.32 20.12 -25.30
CA ARG A 724 -61.50 20.87 -26.24
C ARG A 724 -60.20 21.32 -25.57
N THR A 725 -59.12 21.44 -26.36
CA THR A 725 -57.79 21.80 -25.86
C THR A 725 -57.72 23.25 -25.38
N TRP A 726 -58.14 24.21 -26.21
CA TRP A 726 -58.03 25.64 -25.90
C TRP A 726 -59.26 26.13 -25.14
N LEU A 727 -59.02 26.84 -24.04
CA LEU A 727 -60.04 27.31 -23.10
C LEU A 727 -60.48 28.76 -23.41
N ALA A 728 -60.61 29.09 -24.69
CA ALA A 728 -61.13 30.38 -25.13
C ALA A 728 -61.95 30.21 -26.42
N GLU A 729 -62.80 31.20 -26.71
CA GLU A 729 -63.43 31.32 -28.02
C GLU A 729 -62.37 31.74 -29.06
N ARG A 730 -62.57 31.37 -30.32
CA ARG A 730 -61.56 31.51 -31.39
C ARG A 730 -61.13 32.95 -31.64
N ASP A 731 -62.02 33.92 -31.49
CA ASP A 731 -61.74 35.35 -31.65
C ASP A 731 -60.84 35.91 -30.53
N ARG A 732 -60.63 35.15 -29.45
CA ARG A 732 -59.77 35.49 -28.31
C ARG A 732 -58.46 34.72 -28.27
N TYR A 733 -58.16 33.94 -29.31
CA TYR A 733 -56.91 33.19 -29.40
C TYR A 733 -55.70 34.12 -29.44
N GLN A 734 -54.70 33.80 -28.62
CA GLN A 734 -53.43 34.52 -28.54
C GLN A 734 -52.29 33.56 -28.82
N CYS A 735 -51.37 33.98 -29.68
CA CYS A 735 -50.17 33.23 -30.05
C CYS A 735 -50.41 31.74 -30.40
N LEU A 736 -51.46 31.48 -31.18
CA LEU A 736 -51.79 30.15 -31.69
C LEU A 736 -51.60 30.09 -33.21
N ASP A 737 -51.05 28.98 -33.68
CA ASP A 737 -51.04 28.56 -35.08
C ASP A 737 -51.93 27.29 -35.18
N PRO A 738 -53.26 27.45 -35.23
CA PRO A 738 -54.17 26.31 -35.22
C PRO A 738 -54.06 25.49 -36.52
N GLY A 739 -54.21 24.18 -36.41
CA GLY A 739 -54.33 23.29 -37.55
C GLY A 739 -55.73 23.25 -38.15
N HIS A 740 -56.08 22.12 -38.77
CA HIS A 740 -57.34 21.94 -39.49
C HIS A 740 -58.57 22.06 -38.57
N ASP A 741 -58.57 21.38 -37.43
CA ASP A 741 -59.50 21.69 -36.33
C ASP A 741 -58.84 22.78 -35.47
N PRO A 742 -59.41 23.99 -35.39
CA PRO A 742 -58.84 25.07 -34.61
C PRO A 742 -58.95 24.86 -33.09
N ASN A 743 -59.68 23.85 -32.62
CA ASN A 743 -59.72 23.49 -31.20
C ASN A 743 -59.92 21.97 -31.02
N PRO A 744 -58.94 21.12 -31.34
CA PRO A 744 -59.15 19.68 -31.30
C PRO A 744 -59.34 19.19 -29.85
N ALA A 745 -59.97 18.02 -29.72
CA ALA A 745 -59.76 17.20 -28.52
C ALA A 745 -58.61 16.24 -28.85
N ASP A 746 -57.64 16.11 -27.93
CA ASP A 746 -56.56 15.14 -28.07
C ASP A 746 -56.66 14.09 -26.96
N LEU A 747 -56.39 12.84 -27.32
CA LEU A 747 -56.55 11.68 -26.45
C LEU A 747 -55.73 11.81 -25.16
N VAL A 748 -54.45 12.19 -25.23
CA VAL A 748 -53.57 12.27 -24.05
C VAL A 748 -53.96 13.46 -23.17
N ILE A 749 -54.39 14.57 -23.78
CA ILE A 749 -54.98 15.69 -23.04
C ILE A 749 -56.20 15.22 -22.22
N GLN A 750 -57.06 14.39 -22.80
CA GLN A 750 -58.17 13.80 -22.04
C GLN A 750 -57.70 12.91 -20.89
N MET A 751 -56.58 12.19 -21.05
CA MET A 751 -56.02 11.39 -19.96
C MET A 751 -55.61 12.27 -18.78
N HIS A 752 -55.00 13.43 -19.05
CA HIS A 752 -54.62 14.39 -18.02
C HIS A 752 -55.83 15.01 -17.32
N ILE A 753 -56.87 15.38 -18.07
CA ILE A 753 -58.15 15.86 -17.51
C ILE A 753 -58.79 14.78 -16.64
N LEU A 754 -58.84 13.53 -17.13
CA LEU A 754 -59.41 12.40 -16.40
C LEU A 754 -58.69 12.20 -15.07
N MET A 755 -57.35 12.25 -15.05
CA MET A 755 -56.58 12.09 -13.82
C MET A 755 -56.84 13.20 -12.80
N LEU A 756 -57.09 14.44 -13.22
CA LEU A 756 -57.54 15.51 -12.33
C LEU A 756 -58.97 15.25 -11.83
N LEU A 757 -59.91 14.96 -12.74
CA LEU A 757 -61.29 14.67 -12.39
C LEU A 757 -61.41 13.44 -11.47
N ALA A 758 -60.53 12.45 -11.60
CA ALA A 758 -60.55 11.27 -10.72
C ALA A 758 -60.29 11.65 -9.25
N GLN A 759 -59.53 12.73 -9.01
CA GLN A 759 -59.25 13.26 -7.67
C GLN A 759 -60.36 14.19 -7.17
N GLU A 760 -61.00 14.97 -8.05
CA GLU A 760 -61.90 16.07 -7.66
C GLU A 760 -63.39 15.78 -7.95
N GLU A 761 -63.71 15.11 -9.06
CA GLU A 761 -65.06 14.81 -9.55
C GLU A 761 -65.16 13.37 -10.12
N PRO A 762 -65.08 12.30 -9.29
CA PRO A 762 -65.02 10.92 -9.76
C PRO A 762 -66.12 10.49 -10.75
N PRO A 763 -67.40 10.92 -10.62
CA PRO A 763 -68.43 10.61 -11.61
C PRO A 763 -68.13 11.18 -13.01
N ALA A 764 -67.55 12.39 -13.08
CA ALA A 764 -67.15 13.02 -14.33
C ALA A 764 -65.96 12.29 -14.96
N ALA A 765 -65.00 11.84 -14.13
CA ALA A 765 -63.89 11.00 -14.59
C ALA A 765 -64.36 9.67 -15.20
N ALA A 766 -65.33 8.99 -14.56
CA ALA A 766 -65.90 7.75 -15.08
C ALA A 766 -66.66 7.97 -16.40
N ALA A 767 -67.36 9.11 -16.56
CA ALA A 767 -68.00 9.49 -17.81
C ALA A 767 -66.98 9.76 -18.92
N LEU A 768 -65.92 10.50 -18.62
CA LEU A 768 -64.84 10.78 -19.55
C LEU A 768 -64.09 9.51 -19.96
N CYS A 769 -63.86 8.56 -19.04
CA CYS A 769 -63.26 7.26 -19.36
C CYS A 769 -64.07 6.48 -20.43
N ARG A 770 -65.41 6.48 -20.32
CA ARG A 770 -66.28 5.83 -21.31
C ARG A 770 -66.24 6.55 -22.67
N ALA A 771 -66.26 7.88 -22.66
CA ALA A 771 -66.14 8.68 -23.89
C ALA A 771 -64.79 8.44 -24.58
N LEU A 772 -63.70 8.38 -23.81
CA LEU A 772 -62.36 8.05 -24.28
C LEU A 772 -62.29 6.66 -24.91
N ALA A 773 -62.83 5.64 -24.23
CA ALA A 773 -62.83 4.27 -24.74
C ALA A 773 -63.62 4.12 -26.05
N ALA A 774 -64.70 4.90 -26.23
CA ALA A 774 -65.49 4.88 -27.45
C ALA A 774 -64.78 5.51 -28.66
N ARG A 775 -63.81 6.40 -28.42
CA ARG A 775 -63.16 7.24 -29.46
C ARG A 775 -61.68 6.95 -29.65
N SER A 776 -61.05 6.09 -28.84
CA SER A 776 -59.60 5.86 -28.84
C SER A 776 -59.04 5.31 -30.17
N ASN A 777 -59.90 4.76 -31.03
CA ASN A 777 -59.55 4.28 -32.36
C ASN A 777 -59.69 5.35 -33.45
N ASP A 778 -60.32 6.50 -33.16
CA ASP A 778 -60.65 7.50 -34.16
C ASP A 778 -59.46 8.44 -34.39
N ASP A 779 -59.09 8.68 -35.65
CA ASP A 779 -57.90 9.47 -35.98
C ASP A 779 -58.02 10.96 -35.61
N ASP A 780 -59.25 11.49 -35.48
CA ASP A 780 -59.50 12.91 -35.16
C ASP A 780 -59.15 13.30 -33.72
N VAL A 781 -58.97 12.31 -32.82
CA VAL A 781 -58.57 12.54 -31.43
C VAL A 781 -57.08 12.28 -31.17
N TRP A 782 -56.29 11.97 -32.19
CA TRP A 782 -54.84 11.78 -32.09
C TRP A 782 -54.12 12.95 -32.76
N VAL A 783 -53.92 14.05 -32.03
CA VAL A 783 -53.41 15.30 -32.60
C VAL A 783 -52.00 15.60 -32.13
N TYR A 784 -51.80 15.91 -30.86
CA TYR A 784 -50.51 16.38 -30.34
C TYR A 784 -49.57 15.22 -29.97
N TYR A 785 -50.13 14.05 -29.63
CA TYR A 785 -49.36 12.92 -29.12
C TYR A 785 -49.29 11.73 -30.08
N ALA A 786 -49.82 11.88 -31.31
CA ALA A 786 -49.89 10.82 -32.30
C ALA A 786 -48.53 10.17 -32.61
N GLY A 787 -47.44 10.96 -32.56
CA GLY A 787 -46.06 10.50 -32.76
C GLY A 787 -45.26 10.23 -31.48
N ALA A 788 -45.85 10.39 -30.28
CA ALA A 788 -45.15 10.37 -28.99
C ALA A 788 -45.64 9.25 -28.05
N PRO A 789 -45.47 7.96 -28.43
CA PRO A 789 -45.95 6.83 -27.63
C PRO A 789 -45.36 6.71 -26.21
N PRO A 790 -44.14 7.21 -25.87
CA PRO A 790 -43.68 7.15 -24.48
C PRO A 790 -44.65 7.82 -23.50
N MET A 791 -45.21 8.99 -23.87
CA MET A 791 -46.17 9.69 -23.00
C MET A 791 -47.50 8.93 -22.89
N VAL A 792 -47.99 8.36 -23.99
CA VAL A 792 -49.20 7.52 -23.99
C VAL A 792 -49.02 6.34 -23.04
N LEU A 793 -47.89 5.65 -23.12
CA LEU A 793 -47.60 4.47 -22.29
C LEU A 793 -47.51 4.79 -20.80
N LEU A 794 -46.89 5.92 -20.45
CA LEU A 794 -46.83 6.39 -19.06
C LEU A 794 -48.25 6.67 -18.53
N ARG A 795 -49.08 7.38 -19.30
CA ARG A 795 -50.46 7.72 -18.89
C ARG A 795 -51.41 6.55 -18.82
N LEU A 796 -51.26 5.54 -19.68
CA LEU A 796 -52.06 4.32 -19.58
C LEU A 796 -51.87 3.60 -18.23
N ALA A 797 -50.67 3.70 -17.64
CA ALA A 797 -50.44 3.15 -16.31
C ALA A 797 -51.13 4.00 -15.22
N ASP A 798 -51.04 5.32 -15.31
CA ASP A 798 -51.68 6.24 -14.37
C ASP A 798 -53.22 6.15 -14.40
N LEU A 799 -53.80 5.99 -15.58
CA LEU A 799 -55.25 5.86 -15.76
C LEU A 799 -55.82 4.62 -15.08
N GLU A 800 -55.11 3.50 -15.11
CA GLU A 800 -55.55 2.29 -14.43
C GLU A 800 -55.59 2.48 -12.92
N HIS A 801 -54.59 3.18 -12.34
CA HIS A 801 -54.61 3.56 -10.93
C HIS A 801 -55.77 4.51 -10.62
N ALA A 802 -56.17 5.35 -11.59
CA ALA A 802 -57.34 6.21 -11.50
C ALA A 802 -58.68 5.48 -11.81
N GLY A 803 -58.68 4.15 -11.99
CA GLY A 803 -59.88 3.35 -12.23
C GLY A 803 -60.37 3.32 -13.68
N CYS A 804 -59.55 3.73 -14.65
CA CYS A 804 -59.86 3.72 -16.08
C CYS A 804 -58.90 2.80 -16.86
N ALA A 805 -59.36 1.59 -17.19
CA ALA A 805 -58.62 0.65 -18.04
C ALA A 805 -58.86 0.94 -19.52
N LEU A 806 -58.16 1.95 -20.05
CA LEU A 806 -58.27 2.35 -21.46
C LEU A 806 -57.45 1.44 -22.38
N GLU A 807 -58.08 0.89 -23.41
CA GLU A 807 -57.39 0.19 -24.50
C GLU A 807 -57.11 1.13 -25.67
N VAL A 808 -55.87 1.09 -26.16
CA VAL A 808 -55.34 1.94 -27.24
C VAL A 808 -54.80 1.04 -28.35
N PRO A 809 -55.02 1.36 -29.64
CA PRO A 809 -54.47 0.60 -30.76
C PRO A 809 -52.97 0.34 -30.64
N PRO A 810 -52.48 -0.89 -30.92
CA PRO A 810 -51.04 -1.19 -30.91
C PRO A 810 -50.21 -0.34 -31.89
N SER A 811 -50.83 0.19 -32.95
CA SER A 811 -50.19 1.16 -33.86
C SER A 811 -49.81 2.46 -33.14
N ARG A 812 -50.59 2.89 -32.15
CA ARG A 812 -50.38 4.13 -31.36
C ARG A 812 -49.38 3.96 -30.22
N LEU A 813 -48.91 2.73 -29.97
CA LEU A 813 -47.90 2.41 -28.94
C LEU A 813 -46.51 2.15 -29.53
N ARG A 814 -46.34 2.35 -30.84
CA ARG A 814 -45.07 2.21 -31.57
C ARG A 814 -44.70 3.55 -32.19
N SER A 815 -43.40 3.81 -32.34
CA SER A 815 -42.90 5.04 -32.95
C SER A 815 -42.05 4.71 -34.17
N ASP A 816 -42.32 5.39 -35.28
CA ASP A 816 -41.47 5.42 -36.47
C ASP A 816 -40.45 6.57 -36.40
N VAL A 817 -40.44 7.34 -35.30
CA VAL A 817 -39.50 8.45 -35.08
C VAL A 817 -38.13 7.89 -34.70
N PRO A 818 -37.06 8.21 -35.46
CA PRO A 818 -35.72 7.70 -35.19
C PRO A 818 -35.26 7.95 -33.75
N GLY A 819 -34.74 6.91 -33.09
CA GLY A 819 -34.21 6.99 -31.73
C GLY A 819 -35.24 6.79 -30.60
N GLN A 820 -36.54 6.78 -30.89
CA GLN A 820 -37.58 6.70 -29.85
C GLN A 820 -37.89 5.28 -29.34
N ALA A 821 -37.43 4.23 -30.03
CA ALA A 821 -37.66 2.83 -29.63
C ALA A 821 -37.20 2.53 -28.20
N ARG A 822 -36.10 3.13 -27.74
CA ARG A 822 -35.62 2.96 -26.35
C ARG A 822 -36.54 3.61 -25.33
N TRP A 823 -37.05 4.80 -25.60
CA TRP A 823 -37.98 5.49 -24.69
C TRP A 823 -39.33 4.80 -24.62
N VAL A 824 -39.77 4.18 -25.73
CA VAL A 824 -40.91 3.26 -25.73
C VAL A 824 -40.63 2.06 -24.81
N ALA A 825 -39.45 1.44 -24.92
CA ALA A 825 -39.06 0.32 -24.06
C ALA A 825 -38.97 0.70 -22.57
N VAL A 826 -38.48 1.91 -22.26
CA VAL A 826 -38.45 2.45 -20.88
C VAL A 826 -39.88 2.62 -20.34
N ALA A 827 -40.77 3.27 -21.09
CA ALA A 827 -42.15 3.48 -20.67
C ALA A 827 -42.93 2.17 -20.53
N GLN A 828 -42.70 1.20 -21.42
CA GLN A 828 -43.24 -0.16 -21.31
C GLN A 828 -42.73 -0.88 -20.06
N SER A 829 -41.43 -0.83 -19.80
CA SER A 829 -40.82 -1.46 -18.62
C SER A 829 -41.41 -0.89 -17.32
N LEU A 830 -41.57 0.44 -17.24
CA LEU A 830 -42.20 1.10 -16.09
C LEU A 830 -43.65 0.65 -15.88
N ARG A 831 -44.44 0.57 -16.96
CA ARG A 831 -45.82 0.09 -16.92
C ARG A 831 -45.93 -1.38 -16.50
N GLU A 832 -45.05 -2.24 -17.00
CA GLU A 832 -45.01 -3.66 -16.64
C GLU A 832 -44.62 -3.89 -15.18
N MET A 833 -43.66 -3.12 -14.67
CA MET A 833 -43.24 -3.18 -13.26
C MET A 833 -44.34 -2.76 -12.28
N GLN A 834 -45.33 -2.00 -12.75
CA GLN A 834 -46.50 -1.60 -11.96
C GLN A 834 -47.64 -2.63 -12.01
N ARG A 835 -47.66 -3.55 -12.99
CA ARG A 835 -48.83 -4.42 -13.29
C ARG A 835 -48.76 -5.85 -12.77
N GLY A 836 -47.77 -6.22 -11.96
CA GLY A 836 -47.69 -7.61 -11.48
C GLY A 836 -46.54 -7.91 -10.52
N PRO A 837 -46.39 -9.18 -10.12
CA PRO A 837 -45.33 -9.60 -9.22
C PRO A 837 -43.95 -9.45 -9.88
N ALA A 838 -42.97 -8.98 -9.11
CA ALA A 838 -41.57 -8.89 -9.52
C ALA A 838 -41.05 -10.19 -10.16
N THR A 839 -40.45 -10.10 -11.34
CA THR A 839 -39.78 -11.23 -12.03
C THR A 839 -38.31 -10.93 -12.34
N GLU A 840 -37.49 -11.98 -12.39
CA GLU A 840 -36.07 -11.88 -12.76
C GLU A 840 -35.86 -11.33 -14.18
N ALA A 841 -36.76 -11.68 -15.12
CA ALA A 841 -36.70 -11.17 -16.49
C ALA A 841 -36.87 -9.65 -16.54
N GLN A 842 -37.80 -9.09 -15.76
CA GLN A 842 -37.99 -7.64 -15.63
C GLN A 842 -36.79 -6.95 -15.01
N TYR A 843 -36.18 -7.54 -13.96
CA TYR A 843 -34.96 -7.00 -13.34
C TYR A 843 -33.80 -6.93 -14.34
N ALA A 844 -33.57 -8.01 -15.08
CA ALA A 844 -32.50 -8.10 -16.06
C ALA A 844 -32.71 -7.11 -17.22
N ALA A 845 -33.94 -7.03 -17.75
CA ALA A 845 -34.29 -6.11 -18.83
C ALA A 845 -34.06 -4.64 -18.41
N ALA A 846 -34.54 -4.23 -17.23
CA ALA A 846 -34.30 -2.87 -16.74
C ALA A 846 -32.83 -2.59 -16.44
N SER A 847 -32.10 -3.55 -15.87
CA SER A 847 -30.67 -3.39 -15.63
C SER A 847 -29.90 -3.18 -16.93
N SER A 848 -30.29 -3.89 -18.01
CA SER A 848 -29.69 -3.69 -19.33
C SER A 848 -30.03 -2.33 -19.93
N LEU A 849 -31.30 -1.90 -19.87
CA LEU A 849 -31.73 -0.58 -20.35
C LEU A 849 -31.04 0.57 -19.59
N LEU A 850 -30.92 0.45 -18.26
CA LEU A 850 -30.26 1.45 -17.42
C LEU A 850 -28.79 1.62 -17.79
N ARG A 851 -28.06 0.53 -18.04
CA ARG A 851 -26.65 0.58 -18.46
C ARG A 851 -26.49 1.15 -19.87
N GLU A 852 -27.34 0.76 -20.82
CA GLU A 852 -27.31 1.30 -22.19
C GLU A 852 -27.53 2.82 -22.18
N LEU A 853 -28.54 3.30 -21.45
CA LEU A 853 -28.88 4.73 -21.38
C LEU A 853 -27.82 5.55 -20.63
N ALA A 854 -27.17 4.97 -19.62
CA ALA A 854 -26.13 5.64 -18.83
C ALA A 854 -24.74 5.60 -19.48
N ALA A 855 -24.55 4.76 -20.50
CA ALA A 855 -23.26 4.60 -21.17
C ALA A 855 -22.71 5.92 -21.70
N SER A 856 -21.38 6.07 -21.63
CA SER A 856 -20.65 7.27 -22.06
C SER A 856 -21.25 8.56 -21.47
N ASP A 857 -21.48 8.59 -20.16
CA ASP A 857 -22.06 9.71 -19.41
C ASP A 857 -23.39 10.23 -20.00
N PHE A 858 -24.32 9.30 -20.30
CA PHE A 858 -25.63 9.57 -20.88
C PHE A 858 -25.59 10.19 -22.30
N ALA A 859 -24.59 9.84 -23.11
CA ALA A 859 -24.48 10.36 -24.48
C ALA A 859 -25.69 10.03 -25.38
N LEU A 860 -26.47 9.00 -25.05
CA LEU A 860 -27.72 8.69 -25.77
C LEU A 860 -28.82 9.70 -25.45
N VAL A 861 -28.97 10.10 -24.17
CA VAL A 861 -29.96 11.09 -23.74
C VAL A 861 -29.75 12.42 -24.46
N ALA A 862 -28.49 12.85 -24.59
CA ALA A 862 -28.15 14.08 -25.30
C ALA A 862 -28.35 14.01 -26.83
N ARG A 863 -28.22 12.82 -27.44
CA ARG A 863 -28.33 12.64 -28.90
C ARG A 863 -29.75 12.36 -29.38
N THR A 864 -30.52 11.62 -28.60
CA THR A 864 -31.89 11.21 -28.92
C THR A 864 -32.74 11.27 -27.65
N PRO A 865 -33.05 12.47 -27.12
CA PRO A 865 -33.94 12.62 -25.96
C PRO A 865 -35.37 12.13 -26.25
N PRO A 866 -36.19 11.85 -25.23
CA PRO A 866 -37.58 11.48 -25.42
C PRO A 866 -38.38 12.58 -26.12
N LEU A 867 -39.17 12.19 -27.12
CA LEU A 867 -40.19 13.01 -27.77
C LEU A 867 -41.43 13.06 -26.87
N LEU A 868 -41.80 14.26 -26.45
CA LEU A 868 -42.91 14.54 -25.55
C LEU A 868 -44.25 14.55 -26.30
N TYR A 869 -44.31 15.37 -27.34
CA TYR A 869 -45.46 15.63 -28.21
C TYR A 869 -44.96 16.41 -29.44
N HIS A 870 -45.84 16.67 -30.38
CA HIS A 870 -45.67 17.64 -31.44
C HIS A 870 -46.86 18.59 -31.46
N ASN A 871 -46.73 19.75 -32.08
CA ASN A 871 -47.91 20.57 -32.34
C ASN A 871 -48.80 19.93 -33.42
N ASP A 872 -49.96 20.51 -33.70
CA ASP A 872 -50.81 20.00 -34.79
C ASP A 872 -50.05 20.08 -36.12
N LEU A 873 -49.76 18.92 -36.73
CA LEU A 873 -48.93 18.84 -37.93
C LEU A 873 -49.64 19.35 -39.20
N SER A 874 -50.92 19.68 -39.10
CA SER A 874 -51.70 20.38 -40.13
C SER A 874 -51.61 21.91 -40.03
N ALA A 875 -51.00 22.46 -38.96
CA ALA A 875 -50.72 23.88 -38.82
C ALA A 875 -49.63 24.39 -39.80
N THR A 876 -49.46 25.71 -39.88
CA THR A 876 -48.52 26.32 -40.83
C THR A 876 -47.06 26.09 -40.45
N VAL A 877 -46.77 25.97 -39.15
CA VAL A 877 -45.46 25.64 -38.60
C VAL A 877 -45.52 24.27 -37.94
N ARG A 878 -44.55 23.39 -38.23
CA ARG A 878 -44.41 22.09 -37.57
C ARG A 878 -43.34 22.15 -36.48
N ARG A 879 -43.65 21.62 -35.30
CA ARG A 879 -42.76 21.54 -34.15
C ARG A 879 -42.88 20.20 -33.44
N PHE A 880 -41.74 19.62 -33.12
CA PHE A 880 -41.59 18.40 -32.32
C PHE A 880 -40.87 18.75 -31.03
N TYR A 881 -41.38 18.32 -29.88
CA TYR A 881 -40.92 18.77 -28.56
C TYR A 881 -40.20 17.65 -27.80
N TRP A 882 -39.01 17.94 -27.29
CA TRP A 882 -38.09 16.97 -26.71
C TRP A 882 -37.57 17.46 -25.37
N SER A 883 -37.12 16.54 -24.52
CA SER A 883 -36.46 16.91 -23.27
C SER A 883 -35.40 15.91 -22.82
N GLU A 884 -34.15 16.37 -22.76
CA GLU A 884 -33.05 15.63 -22.13
C GLU A 884 -33.34 15.42 -20.63
N ASP A 885 -33.93 16.42 -19.97
CA ASP A 885 -34.28 16.38 -18.56
C ASP A 885 -35.32 15.30 -18.25
N LEU A 886 -36.33 15.15 -19.11
CA LEU A 886 -37.25 14.02 -18.99
C LEU A 886 -36.53 12.67 -19.17
N GLY A 887 -35.51 12.62 -20.04
CA GLY A 887 -34.69 11.42 -20.21
C GLY A 887 -33.96 11.03 -18.91
N TYR A 888 -33.37 12.01 -18.20
CA TYR A 888 -32.77 11.76 -16.89
C TYR A 888 -33.80 11.38 -15.83
N ALA A 889 -34.97 12.03 -15.81
CA ALA A 889 -36.04 11.71 -14.87
C ALA A 889 -36.60 10.29 -15.09
N LEU A 890 -36.83 9.88 -16.34
CA LEU A 890 -37.26 8.53 -16.69
C LEU A 890 -36.22 7.48 -16.31
N TRP A 891 -34.93 7.79 -16.49
CA TRP A 891 -33.85 6.91 -16.06
C TRP A 891 -33.84 6.73 -14.53
N LEU A 892 -33.97 7.82 -13.77
CA LEU A 892 -34.03 7.78 -12.30
C LEU A 892 -35.27 7.03 -11.81
N ARG A 893 -36.41 7.23 -12.48
CA ARG A 893 -37.65 6.51 -12.21
C ARG A 893 -37.50 5.00 -12.44
N LEU A 894 -36.88 4.60 -13.54
CA LEU A 894 -36.60 3.19 -13.85
C LEU A 894 -35.59 2.58 -12.88
N TYR A 895 -34.56 3.34 -12.50
CA TYR A 895 -33.58 2.92 -11.50
C TYR A 895 -34.23 2.64 -10.15
N HIS A 896 -35.08 3.55 -9.67
CA HIS A 896 -35.86 3.37 -8.45
C HIS A 896 -36.73 2.10 -8.49
N GLU A 897 -37.50 1.89 -9.57
CA GLU A 897 -38.34 0.67 -9.70
C GLU A 897 -37.49 -0.60 -9.80
N GLN A 898 -36.34 -0.56 -10.46
CA GLN A 898 -35.41 -1.69 -10.55
C GLN A 898 -34.81 -2.04 -9.18
N GLN A 899 -34.49 -1.06 -8.35
CA GLN A 899 -34.03 -1.27 -6.97
C GLN A 899 -35.12 -1.90 -6.11
N ARG A 900 -36.34 -1.35 -6.14
CA ARG A 900 -37.51 -1.90 -5.45
C ARG A 900 -37.78 -3.35 -5.84
N LEU A 901 -37.67 -3.64 -7.14
CA LEU A 901 -37.87 -4.98 -7.69
C LEU A 901 -36.74 -5.94 -7.27
N GLY A 902 -35.50 -5.48 -7.22
CA GLY A 902 -34.35 -6.25 -6.72
C GLY A 902 -34.52 -6.65 -5.24
N LEU A 903 -34.95 -5.71 -4.40
CA LEU A 903 -35.25 -5.96 -2.99
C LEU A 903 -36.39 -6.98 -2.83
N ALA A 904 -37.46 -6.85 -3.60
CA ALA A 904 -38.59 -7.80 -3.57
C ALA A 904 -38.18 -9.22 -4.01
N LEU A 905 -37.30 -9.37 -5.02
CA LEU A 905 -36.77 -10.65 -5.46
C LEU A 905 -35.82 -11.28 -4.43
N GLN A 906 -34.99 -10.46 -3.76
CA GLN A 906 -34.15 -10.91 -2.66
C GLN A 906 -34.97 -11.42 -1.47
N CYS A 907 -36.04 -10.71 -1.10
CA CYS A 907 -36.94 -11.14 -0.05
C CYS A 907 -37.60 -12.49 -0.38
N ARG A 908 -38.04 -12.71 -1.63
CA ARG A 908 -38.58 -14.02 -2.05
C ARG A 908 -37.56 -15.16 -2.04
N ALA A 909 -36.30 -14.88 -2.38
CA ALA A 909 -35.23 -15.87 -2.26
C ALA A 909 -34.92 -16.21 -0.80
N HIS A 910 -35.04 -15.21 0.10
CA HIS A 910 -34.84 -15.37 1.54
C HIS A 910 -36.06 -15.85 2.32
N ASP A 911 -37.30 -15.76 1.81
CA ASP A 911 -38.50 -16.31 2.47
C ASP A 911 -38.54 -17.85 2.47
N ALA A 912 -37.66 -18.51 1.68
CA ALA A 912 -37.33 -19.92 1.90
C ALA A 912 -36.56 -20.15 3.23
N ALA A 913 -36.11 -19.08 3.88
CA ALA A 913 -35.37 -19.04 5.15
C ALA A 913 -35.65 -17.73 5.94
N ALA A 914 -36.93 -17.42 6.18
CA ALA A 914 -37.47 -16.43 7.14
C ALA A 914 -36.94 -14.97 7.14
N GLY A 915 -37.83 -14.03 6.82
CA GLY A 915 -38.04 -12.81 7.61
C GLY A 915 -37.69 -11.47 6.96
N CYS A 916 -38.58 -10.93 6.11
CA CYS A 916 -38.62 -9.51 5.76
C CYS A 916 -40.04 -8.96 5.99
N GLY A 917 -40.22 -8.15 7.04
CA GLY A 917 -41.45 -7.39 7.30
C GLY A 917 -41.38 -6.00 6.67
N SER A 918 -42.52 -5.57 6.11
CA SER A 918 -42.78 -4.28 5.46
C SER A 918 -42.45 -3.05 6.29
#